data_AF-A0A812JA91-F1
#
_entry.id   AF-A0A812JA91-F1
#
_cell.length_a   1.000
_cell.length_b   1.000
_cell.length_c   1.000
_cell.angle_alpha   90.00
_cell.angle_beta   90.00
_cell.angle_gamma   90.00
#
_symmetry.space_group_name_H-M   'P 1'
#
loop_
_entity.id
_entity.type
_entity.pdbx_description
1 polymer ?
#
loop_
_entity_poly.entity_id
_entity_poly.type
_entity_poly.pdbx_seq_one_letter_code
_entity_poly.pdbx_strand_id
1 'polypeptide(L)'
;MDAADAADAAEASLNAWHQLRRYHGVASGAIGADEHLAGRAPHRGTELCVVVESMRSLEEAYAAMPNRPELADSLEVLAFNSLPAAVSDDHWTHQYLTQSNAAFAGIESVQETDDNDGPRLSKVFGNVGVDATLYGLSPNFPCCTVNFAQGWAKFVASGLWLFEDGGRQLGLHETPLLLSAAFAPSSISVPEPVGGEVELSTAYPFDPEGPLRYTARGIRPPLQLLVRVPQWADLERSEAAGARGTFLLKDVATERPSTLGLLIEEPNAEWEVRFVPKPLLREGVAGASIQFGPLMFVQPISHRAVPLPLDDGPYGPGAHPPPAVRDEMLVPLQEPEVWSLLLNETWEKDLTISAPEGSLKGFQLDGCPTLALSGHRLEAFGCTKLRFAELPIFVETDGVVQQVRVMLLSRVATAVKLPRLCYDAPNSWPSELLNSFLPLGKPGQPSPEALRFLDEAPRATLTQTLLHRSLCCFPLDDFDVNAWFDLYPLHLFSRSQLTSLLAAASLTLPIQRGLDIGAGAGGVSEPLREVCRSLIAVETSRAMARTLRNRGRETWCEDLAVTAAARQAEGEEFQLVALLNVLDRCAKPRSLLAAARLLMPRGSWLLLATPLPFHGAFYGWRTAWTGWQVETLALGAEASWAGQAQHLIQEVLPQEGFEPVVLSRLPYLCAGDAFVAFSELDDLIVLARKM
;
A
#
# COMPACT_ATOMS: atom_id res chain seq x y z
N MET A 1 7.80 -35.98 25.30
CA MET A 1 7.49 -34.64 25.84
C MET A 1 6.53 -34.89 26.98
N ASP A 2 6.85 -34.46 28.19
CA ASP A 2 5.94 -34.65 29.33
C ASP A 2 4.72 -33.71 29.15
N ALA A 3 3.60 -33.99 29.82
CA ALA A 3 2.36 -33.22 29.64
C ALA A 3 2.53 -31.72 29.98
N ALA A 4 3.44 -31.41 30.91
CA ALA A 4 3.81 -30.05 31.26
C ALA A 4 4.55 -29.32 30.11
N ASP A 5 5.52 -29.98 29.47
CA ASP A 5 6.26 -29.40 28.33
C ASP A 5 5.33 -29.14 27.13
N ALA A 6 4.33 -30.01 26.91
CA ALA A 6 3.35 -29.86 25.84
C ALA A 6 2.41 -28.67 26.09
N ALA A 7 1.97 -28.47 27.34
CA ALA A 7 1.16 -27.32 27.74
C ALA A 7 1.93 -26.00 27.59
N ASP A 8 3.20 -25.97 28.00
CA ASP A 8 4.06 -24.80 27.83
C ASP A 8 4.29 -24.46 26.35
N ALA A 9 4.51 -25.46 25.50
CA ALA A 9 4.64 -25.27 24.05
C ALA A 9 3.33 -24.77 23.41
N ALA A 10 2.18 -25.26 23.87
CA ALA A 10 0.88 -24.82 23.40
C ALA A 10 0.62 -23.34 23.75
N GLU A 11 0.87 -22.93 25.00
CA GLU A 11 0.70 -21.54 25.43
C GLU A 11 1.71 -20.59 24.73
N ALA A 12 2.95 -21.06 24.49
CA ALA A 12 3.92 -20.32 23.67
C ALA A 12 3.42 -20.11 22.23
N SER A 13 2.79 -21.14 21.64
CA SER A 13 2.21 -21.06 20.30
C SER A 13 1.03 -20.09 20.23
N LEU A 14 0.17 -20.08 21.27
CA LEU A 14 -0.90 -19.11 21.41
C LEU A 14 -0.37 -17.67 21.50
N ASN A 15 0.69 -17.44 22.30
CA ASN A 15 1.33 -16.14 22.39
C ASN A 15 1.94 -15.70 21.05
N ALA A 16 2.60 -16.61 20.33
CA ALA A 16 3.12 -16.33 19.00
C ALA A 16 2.00 -15.94 18.01
N TRP A 17 0.88 -16.68 18.02
CA TRP A 17 -0.31 -16.35 17.22
C TRP A 17 -0.84 -14.95 17.55
N HIS A 18 -0.96 -14.60 18.83
CA HIS A 18 -1.41 -13.27 19.25
C HIS A 18 -0.47 -12.15 18.79
N GLN A 19 0.85 -12.38 18.83
CA GLN A 19 1.83 -11.41 18.33
C GLN A 19 1.73 -11.23 16.82
N LEU A 20 1.62 -12.33 16.07
CA LEU A 20 1.41 -12.29 14.62
C LEU A 20 0.13 -11.52 14.28
N ARG A 21 -1.00 -11.83 14.93
CA ARG A 21 -2.25 -11.10 14.74
C ARG A 21 -2.15 -9.62 15.13
N ARG A 22 -1.40 -9.28 16.18
CA ARG A 22 -1.24 -7.91 16.63
C ARG A 22 -0.41 -7.06 15.68
N TYR A 23 0.72 -7.56 15.19
CA TYR A 23 1.68 -6.78 14.40
C TYR A 23 1.58 -6.99 12.89
N HIS A 24 0.95 -8.09 12.47
CA HIS A 24 0.85 -8.50 11.08
C HIS A 24 -0.57 -8.92 10.69
N GLY A 25 -1.55 -8.91 11.60
CA GLY A 25 -2.93 -9.29 11.25
C GLY A 25 -3.58 -8.32 10.26
N VAL A 26 -4.24 -8.87 9.25
CA VAL A 26 -5.03 -8.13 8.27
C VAL A 26 -6.53 -8.42 8.40
N ALA A 27 -7.37 -7.63 7.71
CA ALA A 27 -8.82 -7.64 7.85
C ALA A 27 -9.44 -9.02 7.53
N SER A 28 -8.89 -9.74 6.56
CA SER A 28 -9.34 -11.10 6.19
C SER A 28 -9.11 -12.16 7.28
N GLY A 29 -8.48 -11.79 8.40
CA GLY A 29 -8.07 -12.71 9.45
C GLY A 29 -6.72 -13.39 9.18
N ALA A 30 -6.11 -13.16 8.03
CA ALA A 30 -4.80 -13.69 7.73
C ALA A 30 -3.66 -12.88 8.38
N ILE A 31 -2.45 -13.40 8.25
CA ILE A 31 -1.20 -12.71 8.60
C ILE A 31 -0.66 -12.07 7.32
N GLY A 32 -0.43 -10.77 7.33
CA GLY A 32 0.25 -10.03 6.27
C GLY A 32 1.68 -10.52 6.17
N ALA A 33 1.93 -11.32 5.14
CA ALA A 33 3.21 -11.91 4.85
C ALA A 33 3.34 -12.15 3.35
N ASP A 34 4.39 -11.59 2.76
CA ASP A 34 4.73 -11.71 1.34
C ASP A 34 6.06 -12.45 1.19
N GLU A 35 6.15 -13.66 1.76
CA GLU A 35 7.38 -14.43 2.09
C GLU A 35 8.16 -13.90 3.30
N HIS A 36 7.91 -12.63 3.67
CA HIS A 36 8.40 -12.00 4.89
C HIS A 36 7.22 -11.43 5.67
N LEU A 37 7.32 -11.33 7.00
CA LEU A 37 6.32 -10.62 7.79
C LEU A 37 6.19 -9.16 7.30
N ALA A 38 5.00 -8.77 6.86
CA ALA A 38 4.80 -7.61 5.97
C ALA A 38 4.00 -6.46 6.62
N GLY A 39 3.90 -6.45 7.95
CA GLY A 39 3.06 -5.54 8.71
C GLY A 39 1.55 -5.73 8.48
N ARG A 40 0.75 -4.72 8.84
CA ARG A 40 -0.73 -4.74 8.74
C ARG A 40 -1.27 -3.94 7.56
N ALA A 41 -0.41 -3.50 6.67
CA ALA A 41 -0.81 -2.64 5.57
C ALA A 41 -1.64 -3.45 4.56
N PRO A 42 -2.86 -3.01 4.21
CA PRO A 42 -3.81 -3.85 3.46
C PRO A 42 -3.32 -4.18 2.03
N HIS A 43 -2.40 -3.37 1.49
CA HIS A 43 -1.85 -3.49 0.14
C HIS A 43 -0.65 -4.45 0.04
N ARG A 44 -0.08 -4.93 1.15
CA ARG A 44 1.10 -5.82 1.11
C ARG A 44 0.75 -7.26 0.72
N GLY A 45 -0.49 -7.67 0.96
CA GLY A 45 -0.97 -9.01 0.63
C GLY A 45 -0.59 -10.07 1.67
N THR A 46 -1.26 -11.21 1.57
CA THR A 46 -0.95 -12.44 2.31
C THR A 46 -0.74 -13.58 1.33
N GLU A 47 0.37 -14.30 1.51
CA GLU A 47 0.67 -15.53 0.79
C GLU A 47 -0.34 -16.65 1.08
N LEU A 48 -0.77 -17.36 0.03
CA LEU A 48 -1.71 -18.48 0.16
C LEU A 48 -1.17 -19.63 1.04
N CYS A 49 0.13 -19.95 0.98
CA CYS A 49 0.72 -20.93 1.90
C CYS A 49 0.57 -20.52 3.36
N VAL A 50 0.73 -19.22 3.68
CA VAL A 50 0.55 -18.71 5.04
C VAL A 50 -0.88 -18.96 5.53
N VAL A 51 -1.88 -18.83 4.66
CA VAL A 51 -3.28 -19.14 5.01
C VAL A 51 -3.42 -20.62 5.38
N VAL A 52 -2.97 -21.53 4.50
CA VAL A 52 -3.14 -22.98 4.70
C VAL A 52 -2.32 -23.53 5.86
N GLU A 53 -1.09 -23.08 6.05
CA GLU A 53 -0.26 -23.51 7.18
C GLU A 53 -0.74 -22.90 8.50
N SER A 54 -1.31 -21.68 8.47
CA SER A 54 -1.97 -21.12 9.65
C SER A 54 -3.22 -21.92 10.02
N MET A 55 -4.03 -22.34 9.04
CA MET A 55 -5.17 -23.22 9.30
C MET A 55 -4.72 -24.50 10.02
N ARG A 56 -3.72 -25.22 9.48
CA ARG A 56 -3.21 -26.42 10.15
C ARG A 56 -2.65 -26.13 11.55
N SER A 57 -1.91 -25.05 11.70
CA SER A 57 -1.33 -24.67 13.01
C SER A 57 -2.43 -24.39 14.04
N LEU A 58 -3.53 -23.76 13.62
CA LEU A 58 -4.68 -23.48 14.48
C LEU A 58 -5.48 -24.74 14.83
N GLU A 59 -5.63 -25.69 13.90
CA GLU A 59 -6.23 -27.00 14.17
C GLU A 59 -5.48 -27.72 15.30
N GLU A 60 -4.15 -27.83 15.18
CA GLU A 60 -3.30 -28.49 16.17
C GLU A 60 -3.29 -27.74 17.51
N ALA A 61 -3.19 -26.41 17.47
CA ALA A 61 -3.24 -25.57 18.67
C ALA A 61 -4.58 -25.70 19.39
N TYR A 62 -5.70 -25.76 18.65
CA TYR A 62 -7.02 -25.93 19.26
C TYR A 62 -7.23 -27.35 19.79
N ALA A 63 -6.74 -28.38 19.10
CA ALA A 63 -6.73 -29.74 19.61
C ALA A 63 -5.92 -29.86 20.91
N ALA A 64 -4.81 -29.12 21.04
CA ALA A 64 -4.02 -29.05 22.27
C ALA A 64 -4.66 -28.18 23.37
N MET A 65 -5.42 -27.15 22.99
CA MET A 65 -6.05 -26.18 23.90
C MET A 65 -7.54 -25.98 23.58
N PRO A 66 -8.39 -27.01 23.76
CA PRO A 66 -9.81 -26.95 23.37
C PRO A 66 -10.63 -25.92 24.18
N ASN A 67 -10.07 -25.42 25.29
CA ASN A 67 -10.63 -24.32 26.09
C ASN A 67 -10.38 -22.92 25.50
N ARG A 68 -9.63 -22.78 24.39
CA ARG A 68 -9.30 -21.52 23.71
C ARG A 68 -10.07 -21.39 22.38
N PRO A 69 -11.38 -21.07 22.39
CA PRO A 69 -12.23 -21.05 21.20
C PRO A 69 -11.78 -20.03 20.14
N GLU A 70 -10.99 -19.01 20.52
CA GLU A 70 -10.40 -18.02 19.61
C GLU A 70 -9.57 -18.66 18.48
N LEU A 71 -8.99 -19.84 18.73
CA LEU A 71 -8.17 -20.56 17.76
C LEU A 71 -9.05 -21.14 16.65
N ALA A 72 -10.15 -21.79 17.03
CA ALA A 72 -11.14 -22.31 16.08
C ALA A 72 -11.91 -21.18 15.37
N ASP A 73 -12.21 -20.07 16.06
CA ASP A 73 -12.77 -18.87 15.41
C ASP A 73 -11.82 -18.33 14.33
N SER A 74 -10.52 -18.28 14.65
CA SER A 74 -9.51 -17.85 13.68
C SER A 74 -9.41 -18.83 12.51
N LEU A 75 -9.48 -20.13 12.78
CA LEU A 75 -9.47 -21.19 11.76
C LEU A 75 -10.64 -21.02 10.80
N GLU A 76 -11.86 -20.85 11.30
CA GLU A 76 -13.06 -20.63 10.48
C GLU A 76 -12.95 -19.35 9.64
N VAL A 77 -12.44 -18.25 10.21
CA VAL A 77 -12.23 -17.01 9.43
C VAL A 77 -11.24 -17.24 8.28
N LEU A 78 -10.17 -18.00 8.49
CA LEU A 78 -9.24 -18.33 7.40
C LEU A 78 -9.89 -19.25 6.36
N ALA A 79 -10.56 -20.31 6.80
CA ALA A 79 -11.17 -21.32 5.94
C ALA A 79 -12.27 -20.72 5.05
N PHE A 80 -13.16 -19.90 5.61
CA PHE A 80 -14.32 -19.38 4.89
C PHE A 80 -14.11 -18.03 4.20
N ASN A 81 -12.95 -17.39 4.41
CA ASN A 81 -12.67 -16.08 3.79
C ASN A 81 -11.32 -16.07 3.08
N SER A 82 -10.22 -16.23 3.81
CA SER A 82 -8.87 -16.04 3.23
C SER A 82 -8.52 -17.10 2.19
N LEU A 83 -8.86 -18.37 2.43
CA LEU A 83 -8.61 -19.46 1.49
C LEU A 83 -9.44 -19.31 0.20
N PRO A 84 -10.78 -19.21 0.23
CA PRO A 84 -11.59 -19.08 -0.98
C PRO A 84 -11.39 -17.73 -1.70
N ALA A 85 -10.95 -16.67 -1.01
CA ALA A 85 -10.64 -15.40 -1.67
C ALA A 85 -9.37 -15.45 -2.54
N ALA A 86 -8.52 -16.47 -2.34
CA ALA A 86 -7.26 -16.64 -3.05
C ALA A 86 -7.34 -17.67 -4.17
N VAL A 87 -8.44 -18.42 -4.31
CA VAL A 87 -8.55 -19.56 -5.23
C VAL A 87 -9.84 -19.45 -6.06
N SER A 88 -9.79 -19.82 -7.33
CA SER A 88 -10.97 -19.89 -8.19
C SER A 88 -11.98 -20.91 -7.67
N ASP A 89 -13.24 -20.74 -8.05
CA ASP A 89 -14.35 -21.62 -7.66
C ASP A 89 -14.17 -23.08 -8.14
N ASP A 90 -13.49 -23.25 -9.27
CA ASP A 90 -13.12 -24.55 -9.83
C ASP A 90 -11.78 -25.10 -9.31
N HIS A 91 -11.09 -24.34 -8.44
CA HIS A 91 -9.77 -24.62 -7.87
C HIS A 91 -8.64 -24.86 -8.88
N TRP A 92 -8.80 -24.45 -10.15
CA TRP A 92 -7.75 -24.58 -11.15
C TRP A 92 -6.74 -23.45 -11.11
N THR A 93 -7.11 -22.27 -10.58
CA THR A 93 -6.25 -21.10 -10.51
C THR A 93 -6.30 -20.45 -9.14
N HIS A 94 -5.23 -19.76 -8.77
CA HIS A 94 -5.11 -19.10 -7.48
C HIS A 94 -4.24 -17.85 -7.59
N GLN A 95 -4.30 -17.00 -6.57
CA GLN A 95 -3.34 -15.93 -6.33
C GLN A 95 -2.22 -16.42 -5.42
N TYR A 96 -1.00 -15.95 -5.68
CA TYR A 96 0.10 -16.14 -4.75
C TYR A 96 -0.09 -15.28 -3.51
N LEU A 97 -0.36 -13.97 -3.71
CA LEU A 97 -0.67 -12.99 -2.67
C LEU A 97 -2.10 -12.45 -2.84
N THR A 98 -2.88 -12.50 -1.76
CA THR A 98 -4.22 -11.86 -1.70
C THR A 98 -4.19 -10.64 -0.79
N GLN A 99 -4.59 -9.48 -1.32
CA GLN A 99 -4.63 -8.22 -0.56
C GLN A 99 -6.02 -7.99 0.05
N SER A 100 -6.07 -7.46 1.28
CA SER A 100 -7.35 -7.09 1.92
C SER A 100 -8.04 -5.91 1.24
N ASN A 101 -7.31 -5.11 0.47
CA ASN A 101 -7.86 -4.02 -0.35
C ASN A 101 -7.51 -4.19 -1.85
N ALA A 102 -7.62 -5.42 -2.37
CA ALA A 102 -7.39 -5.72 -3.78
C ALA A 102 -8.47 -5.09 -4.68
N ALA A 103 -8.25 -3.86 -5.16
CA ALA A 103 -9.10 -3.26 -6.19
C ALA A 103 -8.80 -3.82 -7.59
N PHE A 104 -7.75 -4.63 -7.72
CA PHE A 104 -7.23 -5.19 -8.95
C PHE A 104 -6.51 -6.51 -8.62
N ALA A 105 -6.57 -7.47 -9.54
CA ALA A 105 -5.80 -8.71 -9.47
C ALA A 105 -5.04 -8.86 -10.80
N GLY A 106 -3.71 -8.79 -10.76
CA GLY A 106 -2.93 -8.83 -11.99
C GLY A 106 -1.44 -8.53 -11.83
N ILE A 107 -0.80 -8.15 -12.93
CA ILE A 107 0.63 -7.84 -12.95
C ILE A 107 0.89 -6.46 -12.30
N GLU A 108 1.60 -6.48 -11.18
CA GLU A 108 2.06 -5.33 -10.41
C GLU A 108 3.23 -4.59 -11.06
N SER A 109 3.56 -3.40 -10.54
CA SER A 109 4.67 -2.60 -11.08
C SER A 109 6.06 -3.19 -10.72
N VAL A 110 6.92 -3.33 -11.73
CA VAL A 110 8.27 -3.92 -11.62
C VAL A 110 9.25 -2.96 -10.92
N GLN A 111 10.07 -3.48 -9.99
CA GLN A 111 11.24 -2.82 -9.43
C GLN A 111 12.37 -2.84 -10.45
N GLU A 112 12.98 -1.70 -10.75
CA GLU A 112 14.14 -1.65 -11.65
C GLU A 112 15.31 -2.37 -10.97
N THR A 113 15.67 -3.57 -11.43
CA THR A 113 16.89 -4.29 -11.04
C THR A 113 17.82 -4.39 -12.24
N ASP A 114 19.11 -4.11 -12.04
CA ASP A 114 20.13 -3.97 -13.08
C ASP A 114 20.50 -5.27 -13.84
N ASP A 115 19.91 -6.42 -13.51
CA ASP A 115 20.32 -7.71 -14.06
C ASP A 115 19.20 -8.38 -14.87
N ASN A 116 19.46 -8.60 -16.16
CA ASN A 116 18.57 -9.26 -17.14
C ASN A 116 18.32 -10.76 -16.91
N ASP A 117 18.71 -11.31 -15.75
CA ASP A 117 18.53 -12.74 -15.40
C ASP A 117 17.84 -12.95 -14.03
N GLY A 118 17.33 -11.89 -13.39
CA GLY A 118 16.63 -11.96 -12.10
C GLY A 118 15.09 -11.93 -12.20
N PRO A 119 14.36 -12.47 -11.21
CA PRO A 119 12.89 -12.41 -11.19
C PRO A 119 12.41 -10.95 -11.18
N ARG A 120 11.32 -10.66 -11.92
CA ARG A 120 10.68 -9.33 -11.97
C ARG A 120 9.99 -9.05 -10.64
N LEU A 121 10.75 -8.52 -9.68
CA LEU A 121 10.24 -8.23 -8.34
C LEU A 121 9.25 -7.05 -8.37
N SER A 122 8.22 -7.13 -7.54
CA SER A 122 7.26 -6.06 -7.33
C SER A 122 7.86 -4.92 -6.51
N LYS A 123 7.53 -3.66 -6.83
CA LYS A 123 7.84 -2.49 -5.97
C LYS A 123 7.07 -2.49 -4.64
N VAL A 124 6.00 -3.30 -4.56
CA VAL A 124 5.07 -3.35 -3.43
C VAL A 124 5.43 -4.46 -2.46
N PHE A 125 5.99 -5.56 -2.95
CA PHE A 125 6.29 -6.77 -2.17
C PHE A 125 7.79 -6.87 -1.86
N GLY A 126 8.16 -7.71 -0.89
CA GLY A 126 9.54 -7.88 -0.44
C GLY A 126 10.43 -8.49 -1.52
N ASN A 127 10.19 -9.78 -1.83
CA ASN A 127 10.95 -10.58 -2.80
C ASN A 127 10.02 -11.39 -3.70
N VAL A 128 8.80 -10.91 -3.88
CA VAL A 128 7.74 -11.57 -4.65
C VAL A 128 7.57 -10.89 -6.01
N GLY A 129 7.33 -11.70 -7.03
CA GLY A 129 7.16 -11.29 -8.41
C GLY A 129 5.95 -10.39 -8.65
N VAL A 130 5.98 -9.66 -9.75
CA VAL A 130 4.88 -8.79 -10.19
C VAL A 130 3.59 -9.54 -10.51
N ASP A 131 3.69 -10.82 -10.87
CA ASP A 131 2.57 -11.69 -11.19
C ASP A 131 1.86 -12.27 -9.96
N ALA A 132 2.31 -11.98 -8.74
CA ALA A 132 1.81 -12.66 -7.56
C ALA A 132 0.33 -12.44 -7.20
N THR A 133 -0.33 -11.40 -7.73
CA THR A 133 -1.75 -11.14 -7.45
C THR A 133 -2.70 -11.59 -8.57
N LEU A 134 -2.19 -12.12 -9.69
CA LEU A 134 -3.06 -12.65 -10.75
C LEU A 134 -3.63 -14.02 -10.36
N TYR A 135 -4.71 -14.43 -11.03
CA TYR A 135 -5.22 -15.78 -10.91
C TYR A 135 -4.56 -16.65 -11.98
N GLY A 136 -3.82 -17.68 -11.57
CA GLY A 136 -3.18 -18.61 -12.50
C GLY A 136 -2.90 -19.96 -11.86
N LEU A 137 -2.41 -20.92 -12.64
CA LEU A 137 -2.07 -22.24 -12.09
C LEU A 137 -0.90 -22.15 -11.10
N SER A 138 0.12 -21.35 -11.41
CA SER A 138 1.35 -21.28 -10.63
C SER A 138 1.96 -19.87 -10.70
N PRO A 139 1.23 -18.81 -10.33
CA PRO A 139 1.78 -17.47 -10.29
C PRO A 139 2.96 -17.41 -9.31
N ASN A 140 3.99 -16.65 -9.68
CA ASN A 140 5.20 -16.46 -8.88
C ASN A 140 5.97 -17.76 -8.55
N PHE A 141 5.70 -18.42 -7.41
CA PHE A 141 6.37 -19.68 -7.02
C PHE A 141 5.40 -20.86 -6.93
N PRO A 142 5.82 -22.10 -7.26
CA PRO A 142 4.92 -23.26 -7.33
C PRO A 142 4.52 -23.85 -5.97
N CYS A 143 5.03 -23.33 -4.84
CA CYS A 143 4.71 -23.83 -3.50
C CYS A 143 3.20 -23.74 -3.22
N CYS A 144 2.56 -22.63 -3.57
CA CYS A 144 1.12 -22.43 -3.38
C CYS A 144 0.32 -23.47 -4.17
N THR A 145 0.71 -23.75 -5.43
CA THR A 145 0.08 -24.75 -6.32
C THR A 145 -0.01 -26.14 -5.68
N VAL A 146 1.07 -26.59 -5.03
CA VAL A 146 1.11 -27.92 -4.39
C VAL A 146 0.59 -27.91 -2.95
N ASN A 147 0.43 -26.73 -2.35
CA ASN A 147 0.03 -26.60 -0.96
C ASN A 147 -1.46 -26.35 -0.77
N PHE A 148 -2.08 -25.47 -1.58
CA PHE A 148 -3.40 -24.91 -1.23
C PHE A 148 -4.49 -25.97 -1.06
N ALA A 149 -4.43 -27.05 -1.87
CA ALA A 149 -5.40 -28.14 -1.84
C ALA A 149 -5.42 -28.90 -0.49
N GLN A 150 -4.37 -28.78 0.31
CA GLN A 150 -4.31 -29.36 1.65
C GLN A 150 -5.22 -28.65 2.65
N GLY A 151 -5.57 -27.37 2.42
CA GLY A 151 -6.35 -26.55 3.35
C GLY A 151 -7.69 -27.18 3.72
N TRP A 152 -8.59 -27.36 2.74
CA TRP A 152 -9.89 -28.00 2.97
C TRP A 152 -9.77 -29.45 3.40
N ALA A 153 -8.82 -30.20 2.85
CA ALA A 153 -8.62 -31.60 3.19
C ALA A 153 -8.25 -31.79 4.67
N LYS A 154 -7.30 -30.99 5.19
CA LYS A 154 -6.92 -31.00 6.60
C LYS A 154 -8.03 -30.45 7.50
N PHE A 155 -8.69 -29.37 7.08
CA PHE A 155 -9.82 -28.78 7.82
C PHE A 155 -10.93 -29.81 8.05
N VAL A 156 -11.34 -30.56 7.02
CA VAL A 156 -12.35 -31.62 7.14
C VAL A 156 -11.83 -32.81 7.96
N ALA A 157 -10.56 -33.19 7.77
CA ALA A 157 -9.99 -34.38 8.43
C ALA A 157 -9.72 -34.19 9.94
N SER A 158 -9.40 -32.98 10.39
CA SER A 158 -8.99 -32.73 11.79
C SER A 158 -9.50 -31.44 12.42
N GLY A 159 -10.06 -30.50 11.64
CA GLY A 159 -10.55 -29.23 12.16
C GLY A 159 -11.99 -29.28 12.68
N LEU A 160 -12.82 -30.20 12.18
CA LEU A 160 -14.25 -30.24 12.48
C LEU A 160 -14.60 -30.92 13.81
N TRP A 161 -13.93 -32.04 14.11
CA TRP A 161 -14.28 -32.92 15.22
C TRP A 161 -13.05 -33.32 16.02
N LEU A 162 -13.13 -33.23 17.35
CA LEU A 162 -12.08 -33.69 18.26
C LEU A 162 -12.67 -34.73 19.21
N PHE A 163 -12.04 -35.90 19.31
CA PHE A 163 -12.47 -36.97 20.20
C PHE A 163 -11.46 -37.18 21.32
N GLU A 164 -11.95 -37.28 22.55
CA GLU A 164 -11.15 -37.61 23.71
C GLU A 164 -11.78 -38.76 24.49
N ASP A 165 -11.02 -39.84 24.71
CA ASP A 165 -11.44 -40.94 25.57
C ASP A 165 -11.27 -40.55 27.06
N GLY A 166 -12.39 -40.31 27.74
CA GLY A 166 -12.44 -40.03 29.18
C GLY A 166 -12.23 -38.56 29.61
N GLY A 167 -12.26 -37.61 28.66
CA GLY A 167 -12.45 -36.16 28.90
C GLY A 167 -11.40 -35.45 29.79
N ARG A 168 -10.18 -35.99 29.91
CA ARG A 168 -9.15 -35.54 30.85
C ARG A 168 -8.61 -34.14 30.56
N GLN A 169 -8.39 -33.81 29.30
CA GLN A 169 -7.85 -32.53 28.82
C GLN A 169 -8.82 -31.39 29.13
N LEU A 170 -10.12 -31.70 29.10
CA LEU A 170 -11.18 -30.80 29.54
C LEU A 170 -11.63 -31.04 30.98
N GLY A 171 -10.87 -31.76 31.82
CA GLY A 171 -11.19 -31.99 33.23
C GLY A 171 -12.58 -32.60 33.49
N LEU A 172 -13.18 -33.21 32.46
CA LEU A 172 -14.45 -33.91 32.50
C LEU A 172 -14.10 -35.39 32.67
N HIS A 173 -13.83 -35.78 33.91
CA HIS A 173 -13.45 -37.15 34.21
C HIS A 173 -14.62 -38.10 33.91
N GLU A 174 -14.30 -39.27 33.31
CA GLU A 174 -15.12 -40.50 33.26
C GLU A 174 -16.10 -40.68 32.09
N THR A 175 -16.34 -39.68 31.23
CA THR A 175 -17.19 -39.87 30.02
C THR A 175 -16.39 -39.55 28.75
N PRO A 176 -16.42 -40.41 27.71
CA PRO A 176 -15.88 -40.07 26.40
C PRO A 176 -16.50 -38.78 25.86
N LEU A 177 -15.71 -38.01 25.13
CA LEU A 177 -16.07 -36.68 24.69
C LEU A 177 -15.84 -36.53 23.19
N LEU A 178 -16.82 -35.95 22.50
CA LEU A 178 -16.73 -35.53 21.11
C LEU A 178 -16.99 -34.03 21.07
N LEU A 179 -16.02 -33.24 20.64
CA LEU A 179 -16.16 -31.80 20.45
C LEU A 179 -16.39 -31.50 18.96
N SER A 180 -17.52 -30.87 18.66
CA SER A 180 -17.77 -30.15 17.40
C SER A 180 -17.01 -28.83 17.46
N ALA A 181 -15.82 -28.84 16.85
CA ALA A 181 -14.78 -27.82 16.98
C ALA A 181 -14.96 -26.69 15.96
N ALA A 182 -15.03 -27.00 14.68
CA ALA A 182 -15.41 -26.08 13.61
C ALA A 182 -16.61 -26.62 12.86
N PHE A 183 -17.40 -25.74 12.25
CA PHE A 183 -18.71 -26.14 11.72
C PHE A 183 -18.69 -26.25 10.19
N ALA A 184 -18.99 -27.45 9.70
CA ALA A 184 -19.32 -27.72 8.32
C ALA A 184 -20.21 -28.98 8.26
N PRO A 185 -21.06 -29.12 7.22
CA PRO A 185 -21.82 -30.33 7.02
C PRO A 185 -20.90 -31.55 6.95
N SER A 186 -21.06 -32.48 7.88
CA SER A 186 -20.13 -33.60 8.04
C SER A 186 -20.74 -34.71 8.89
N SER A 187 -20.19 -35.92 8.78
CA SER A 187 -20.42 -36.97 9.76
C SER A 187 -19.10 -37.56 10.24
N ILE A 188 -19.10 -38.04 11.48
CA ILE A 188 -17.98 -38.71 12.11
C ILE A 188 -18.41 -40.07 12.66
N SER A 189 -17.69 -41.11 12.28
CA SER A 189 -17.74 -42.40 12.97
C SER A 189 -16.98 -42.28 14.29
N VAL A 190 -17.69 -42.38 15.41
CA VAL A 190 -17.08 -42.21 16.72
C VAL A 190 -16.16 -43.40 17.01
N PRO A 191 -14.91 -43.18 17.45
CA PRO A 191 -14.01 -44.28 17.78
C PRO A 191 -14.55 -45.20 18.88
N GLU A 192 -14.10 -46.45 18.87
CA GLU A 192 -14.27 -47.37 19.99
C GLU A 192 -13.61 -46.79 21.26
N PRO A 193 -14.19 -47.00 22.47
CA PRO A 193 -15.25 -47.97 22.78
C PRO A 193 -16.69 -47.46 22.60
N VAL A 194 -16.89 -46.22 22.12
CA VAL A 194 -18.23 -45.61 21.96
C VAL A 194 -18.94 -46.08 20.70
N GLY A 195 -18.23 -46.12 19.57
CA GLY A 195 -18.80 -46.51 18.29
C GLY A 195 -19.98 -45.65 17.82
N GLY A 196 -20.57 -46.02 16.70
CA GLY A 196 -21.69 -45.28 16.09
C GLY A 196 -21.25 -44.07 15.27
N GLU A 197 -22.21 -43.20 14.94
CA GLU A 197 -22.02 -42.04 14.07
C GLU A 197 -22.68 -40.80 14.67
N VAL A 198 -22.05 -39.64 14.50
CA VAL A 198 -22.67 -38.32 14.73
C VAL A 198 -22.61 -37.53 13.43
N GLU A 199 -23.76 -37.03 12.98
CA GLU A 199 -23.92 -36.21 11.78
C GLU A 199 -24.25 -34.76 12.18
N LEU A 200 -23.58 -33.79 11.57
CA LEU A 200 -23.91 -32.37 11.61
C LEU A 200 -24.53 -31.95 10.27
N SER A 201 -25.81 -31.60 10.28
CA SER A 201 -26.54 -31.02 9.14
C SER A 201 -26.77 -29.53 9.36
N THR A 202 -26.28 -28.70 8.43
CA THR A 202 -26.38 -27.23 8.52
C THR A 202 -26.15 -26.57 7.15
N ALA A 203 -26.56 -25.31 7.02
CA ALA A 203 -26.16 -24.42 5.92
C ALA A 203 -25.09 -23.39 6.34
N TYR A 204 -24.52 -23.55 7.54
CA TYR A 204 -23.40 -22.75 8.04
C TYR A 204 -22.21 -22.76 7.04
N PRO A 205 -21.53 -21.64 6.82
CA PRO A 205 -21.73 -20.31 7.44
C PRO A 205 -22.69 -19.39 6.68
N PHE A 206 -23.34 -19.85 5.61
CA PHE A 206 -24.11 -19.00 4.69
C PHE A 206 -25.57 -18.80 5.08
N ASP A 207 -26.06 -19.54 6.08
CA ASP A 207 -27.32 -19.29 6.77
C ASP A 207 -27.00 -18.87 8.22
N PRO A 208 -26.81 -17.57 8.48
CA PRO A 208 -26.15 -17.11 9.69
C PRO A 208 -27.02 -17.20 10.95
N GLU A 209 -28.34 -17.25 10.81
CA GLU A 209 -29.26 -17.59 11.91
C GLU A 209 -29.73 -19.05 11.81
N GLY A 210 -29.20 -19.82 10.85
CA GLY A 210 -29.51 -21.21 10.64
C GLY A 210 -29.06 -22.11 11.80
N PRO A 211 -29.75 -23.24 12.04
CA PRO A 211 -29.35 -24.17 13.07
C PRO A 211 -28.20 -25.09 12.66
N LEU A 212 -27.42 -25.49 13.65
CA LEU A 212 -26.56 -26.68 13.65
C LEU A 212 -27.38 -27.86 14.16
N ARG A 213 -27.74 -28.81 13.28
CA ARG A 213 -28.53 -30.00 13.65
C ARG A 213 -27.61 -31.20 13.81
N TYR A 214 -27.54 -31.74 15.02
CA TYR A 214 -26.75 -32.92 15.35
C TYR A 214 -27.66 -34.15 15.42
N THR A 215 -27.31 -35.21 14.70
CA THR A 215 -27.99 -36.51 14.76
C THR A 215 -26.99 -37.59 15.15
N ALA A 216 -27.18 -38.18 16.32
CA ALA A 216 -26.38 -39.29 16.82
C ALA A 216 -27.10 -40.62 16.51
N ARG A 217 -26.34 -41.63 16.07
CA ARG A 217 -26.86 -42.97 15.72
C ARG A 217 -25.95 -44.06 16.27
N GLY A 218 -26.52 -44.99 17.02
CA GLY A 218 -25.80 -46.17 17.55
C GLY A 218 -24.73 -45.90 18.62
N ILE A 219 -24.78 -44.76 19.33
CA ILE A 219 -23.77 -44.36 20.34
C ILE A 219 -23.86 -45.22 21.62
N ARG A 220 -22.81 -46.00 21.96
CA ARG A 220 -22.77 -46.80 23.21
C ARG A 220 -21.32 -47.13 23.66
N PRO A 221 -20.88 -46.80 24.90
CA PRO A 221 -21.61 -46.19 26.03
C PRO A 221 -21.96 -44.71 25.79
N PRO A 222 -22.64 -44.03 26.74
CA PRO A 222 -22.96 -42.61 26.61
C PRO A 222 -21.76 -41.73 26.26
N LEU A 223 -22.00 -40.73 25.44
CA LEU A 223 -21.00 -39.79 24.90
C LEU A 223 -21.38 -38.37 25.29
N GLN A 224 -20.41 -37.56 25.68
CA GLN A 224 -20.61 -36.12 25.83
C GLN A 224 -20.26 -35.41 24.52
N LEU A 225 -21.26 -34.87 23.84
CA LEU A 225 -21.07 -33.99 22.69
C LEU A 225 -20.87 -32.56 23.20
N LEU A 226 -19.68 -32.00 23.03
CA LEU A 226 -19.44 -30.58 23.21
C LEU A 226 -19.61 -29.85 21.88
N VAL A 227 -20.22 -28.68 21.91
CA VAL A 227 -20.30 -27.76 20.79
C VAL A 227 -19.55 -26.50 21.18
N ARG A 228 -18.55 -26.10 20.41
CA ARG A 228 -17.84 -24.85 20.64
C ARG A 228 -18.81 -23.68 20.64
N VAL A 229 -18.64 -22.73 21.55
CA VAL A 229 -19.37 -21.46 21.53
C VAL A 229 -18.52 -20.41 20.81
N PRO A 230 -18.90 -19.94 19.61
CA PRO A 230 -18.13 -18.93 18.89
C PRO A 230 -18.11 -17.59 19.61
N GLN A 231 -16.98 -16.89 19.59
CA GLN A 231 -16.86 -15.59 20.28
C GLN A 231 -17.75 -14.50 19.68
N TRP A 232 -18.12 -14.63 18.40
CA TRP A 232 -19.02 -13.70 17.73
C TRP A 232 -20.50 -13.92 18.11
N ALA A 233 -20.86 -14.99 18.83
CA ALA A 233 -22.25 -15.33 19.13
C ALA A 233 -22.87 -14.44 20.24
N ASP A 234 -24.15 -14.13 20.08
CA ASP A 234 -24.97 -13.50 21.11
C ASP A 234 -25.67 -14.55 21.99
N LEU A 235 -25.09 -14.90 23.14
CA LEU A 235 -25.62 -15.97 23.99
C LEU A 235 -27.00 -15.69 24.57
N GLU A 236 -27.41 -14.42 24.64
CA GLU A 236 -28.74 -14.05 25.14
C GLU A 236 -29.85 -14.32 24.12
N ARG A 237 -29.48 -14.45 22.84
CA ARG A 237 -30.38 -14.67 21.71
C ARG A 237 -30.16 -16.01 21.02
N SER A 238 -29.04 -16.66 21.32
CA SER A 238 -28.70 -17.98 20.83
C SER A 238 -29.44 -19.04 21.65
N GLU A 239 -29.81 -20.14 21.00
CA GLU A 239 -30.69 -21.16 21.56
C GLU A 239 -30.10 -22.56 21.37
N ALA A 240 -30.42 -23.49 22.28
CA ALA A 240 -30.25 -24.92 22.07
C ALA A 240 -31.57 -25.65 22.35
N ALA A 241 -31.89 -26.63 21.51
CA ALA A 241 -33.07 -27.47 21.65
C ALA A 241 -32.70 -28.95 21.62
N GLY A 242 -33.38 -29.74 22.44
CA GLY A 242 -33.26 -31.21 22.45
C GLY A 242 -34.38 -31.87 23.24
N ALA A 243 -34.17 -33.11 23.68
CA ALA A 243 -35.20 -33.91 24.36
C ALA A 243 -35.80 -33.26 25.62
N ARG A 244 -35.06 -32.36 26.29
CA ARG A 244 -35.49 -31.66 27.51
C ARG A 244 -36.17 -30.31 27.25
N GLY A 245 -36.35 -29.90 25.99
CA GLY A 245 -36.91 -28.61 25.59
C GLY A 245 -35.89 -27.67 24.95
N THR A 246 -36.27 -26.40 24.80
CA THR A 246 -35.43 -25.31 24.24
C THR A 246 -34.98 -24.37 25.35
N PHE A 247 -33.70 -23.96 25.30
CA PHE A 247 -33.05 -23.12 26.31
C PHE A 247 -32.22 -22.02 25.63
N LEU A 248 -32.10 -20.84 26.26
CA LEU A 248 -31.12 -19.84 25.82
C LEU A 248 -29.71 -20.31 26.17
N LEU A 249 -28.73 -20.06 25.30
CA LEU A 249 -27.37 -20.55 25.52
C LEU A 249 -26.72 -19.98 26.78
N LYS A 250 -27.06 -18.76 27.19
CA LYS A 250 -26.62 -18.21 28.48
C LYS A 250 -27.05 -19.04 29.70
N ASP A 251 -28.13 -19.80 29.60
CA ASP A 251 -28.68 -20.63 30.68
C ASP A 251 -28.06 -22.03 30.74
N VAL A 252 -27.41 -22.46 29.66
CA VAL A 252 -26.82 -23.80 29.51
C VAL A 252 -25.29 -23.77 29.40
N ALA A 253 -24.68 -22.60 29.31
CA ALA A 253 -23.23 -22.44 29.39
C ALA A 253 -22.71 -22.97 30.73
N THR A 254 -21.65 -23.79 30.68
CA THR A 254 -21.04 -24.39 31.87
C THR A 254 -20.06 -23.42 32.56
N GLU A 255 -19.42 -23.84 33.66
CA GLU A 255 -18.29 -23.10 34.28
C GLU A 255 -17.13 -22.80 33.31
N ARG A 256 -17.13 -23.44 32.12
CA ARG A 256 -16.24 -23.17 31.00
C ARG A 256 -17.04 -22.45 29.91
N PRO A 257 -17.04 -21.11 29.88
CA PRO A 257 -17.93 -20.32 29.03
C PRO A 257 -17.68 -20.46 27.51
N SER A 258 -16.62 -21.19 27.10
CA SER A 258 -16.24 -21.38 25.71
C SER A 258 -16.88 -22.58 24.99
N THR A 259 -17.62 -23.44 25.70
CA THR A 259 -18.25 -24.65 25.12
C THR A 259 -19.61 -24.95 25.73
N LEU A 260 -20.56 -25.38 24.90
CA LEU A 260 -21.83 -25.96 25.31
C LEU A 260 -21.70 -27.48 25.40
N GLY A 261 -22.21 -28.09 26.48
CA GLY A 261 -22.20 -29.55 26.63
C GLY A 261 -23.58 -30.19 26.46
N LEU A 262 -23.64 -31.24 25.66
CA LEU A 262 -24.82 -32.06 25.40
C LEU A 262 -24.50 -33.51 25.77
N LEU A 263 -25.24 -34.10 26.70
CA LEU A 263 -25.05 -35.50 27.07
C LEU A 263 -25.93 -36.39 26.20
N ILE A 264 -25.32 -37.33 25.48
CA ILE A 264 -26.00 -38.34 24.67
C ILE A 264 -26.10 -39.62 25.50
N GLU A 265 -27.20 -39.78 26.22
CA GLU A 265 -27.49 -40.97 27.05
C GLU A 265 -28.13 -42.10 26.23
N GLU A 266 -28.84 -41.75 25.16
CA GLU A 266 -29.54 -42.69 24.30
C GLU A 266 -28.74 -43.00 23.02
N PRO A 267 -28.80 -44.23 22.48
CA PRO A 267 -28.05 -44.59 21.29
C PRO A 267 -28.38 -43.75 20.07
N ASN A 268 -29.61 -43.22 19.99
CA ASN A 268 -30.02 -42.32 18.93
C ASN A 268 -30.58 -41.04 19.56
N ALA A 269 -30.07 -39.88 19.17
CA ALA A 269 -30.49 -38.60 19.73
C ALA A 269 -30.36 -37.50 18.68
N GLU A 270 -31.23 -36.50 18.76
CA GLU A 270 -31.19 -35.31 17.90
C GLU A 270 -31.13 -34.05 18.76
N TRP A 271 -30.30 -33.10 18.34
CA TRP A 271 -30.09 -31.83 19.01
C TRP A 271 -29.97 -30.70 17.99
N GLU A 272 -30.43 -29.51 18.35
CA GLU A 272 -30.32 -28.30 17.55
C GLU A 272 -29.61 -27.21 18.35
N VAL A 273 -28.64 -26.54 17.76
CA VAL A 273 -27.99 -25.36 18.34
C VAL A 273 -28.05 -24.22 17.34
N ARG A 274 -28.56 -23.05 17.74
CA ARG A 274 -28.63 -21.85 16.91
C ARG A 274 -27.78 -20.76 17.54
N PHE A 275 -26.73 -20.34 16.85
CA PHE A 275 -25.92 -19.20 17.24
C PHE A 275 -26.41 -17.95 16.51
N VAL A 276 -26.85 -16.93 17.25
CA VAL A 276 -27.21 -15.64 16.67
C VAL A 276 -25.96 -14.78 16.59
N PRO A 277 -25.50 -14.37 15.40
CA PRO A 277 -24.28 -13.59 15.27
C PRO A 277 -24.40 -12.14 15.69
N LYS A 278 -23.32 -11.62 16.27
CA LYS A 278 -23.10 -10.21 16.51
C LYS A 278 -22.32 -9.58 15.35
N PRO A 279 -22.81 -8.53 14.67
CA PRO A 279 -22.01 -7.78 13.70
C PRO A 279 -20.74 -7.16 14.31
N LEU A 280 -19.56 -7.68 13.97
CA LEU A 280 -18.29 -7.17 14.49
C LEU A 280 -17.62 -6.24 13.50
N LEU A 281 -17.17 -5.07 13.97
CA LEU A 281 -16.29 -4.20 13.21
C LEU A 281 -14.84 -4.63 13.45
N ARG A 282 -14.12 -4.95 12.37
CA ARG A 282 -12.69 -5.27 12.40
C ARG A 282 -11.89 -4.09 11.86
N GLU A 283 -11.16 -3.42 12.74
CA GLU A 283 -10.31 -2.28 12.40
C GLU A 283 -8.99 -2.74 11.73
N GLY A 284 -8.67 -2.11 10.61
CA GLY A 284 -7.42 -2.26 9.86
C GLY A 284 -6.61 -0.96 9.84
N VAL A 285 -5.41 -1.01 9.26
CA VAL A 285 -4.62 0.20 9.02
C VAL A 285 -5.31 0.98 7.90
N ALA A 286 -5.93 2.12 8.26
CA ALA A 286 -6.65 3.02 7.36
C ALA A 286 -7.95 2.47 6.74
N GLY A 287 -8.65 1.55 7.43
CA GLY A 287 -9.97 1.07 7.01
C GLY A 287 -10.62 0.16 8.04
N ALA A 288 -11.86 -0.25 7.80
CA ALA A 288 -12.56 -1.21 8.63
C ALA A 288 -13.34 -2.21 7.75
N SER A 289 -13.56 -3.40 8.29
CA SER A 289 -14.33 -4.47 7.64
C SER A 289 -15.43 -4.96 8.58
N ILE A 290 -16.54 -5.41 7.99
CA ILE A 290 -17.68 -5.95 8.74
C ILE A 290 -17.54 -7.46 8.74
N GLN A 291 -17.62 -8.04 9.92
CA GLN A 291 -17.71 -9.47 10.14
C GLN A 291 -19.11 -9.82 10.64
N PHE A 292 -19.71 -10.86 10.09
CA PHE A 292 -20.99 -11.39 10.54
C PHE A 292 -20.91 -12.92 10.58
N GLY A 293 -21.03 -13.49 11.77
CA GLY A 293 -20.62 -14.89 12.00
C GLY A 293 -19.11 -15.05 11.75
N PRO A 294 -18.66 -16.12 11.06
CA PRO A 294 -17.27 -16.26 10.64
C PRO A 294 -16.97 -15.53 9.31
N LEU A 295 -17.98 -14.94 8.65
CA LEU A 295 -17.83 -14.35 7.31
C LEU A 295 -17.41 -12.88 7.38
N MET A 296 -16.44 -12.52 6.54
CA MET A 296 -15.95 -11.17 6.31
C MET A 296 -16.60 -10.60 5.05
N PHE A 297 -17.17 -9.41 5.15
CA PHE A 297 -17.88 -8.78 4.04
C PHE A 297 -16.99 -7.78 3.31
N VAL A 298 -17.11 -7.80 1.98
CA VAL A 298 -16.41 -6.90 1.05
C VAL A 298 -17.40 -6.31 0.06
N GLN A 299 -17.11 -5.12 -0.47
CA GLN A 299 -17.88 -4.54 -1.56
C GLN A 299 -17.43 -5.17 -2.89
N PRO A 300 -18.32 -5.84 -3.65
CA PRO A 300 -17.94 -6.40 -4.95
C PRO A 300 -17.61 -5.30 -5.96
N ILE A 301 -16.54 -5.51 -6.73
CA ILE A 301 -16.12 -4.63 -7.83
C ILE A 301 -16.43 -5.33 -9.15
N SER A 302 -17.22 -4.67 -9.99
CA SER A 302 -17.46 -5.14 -11.36
C SER A 302 -16.16 -5.14 -12.15
N HIS A 303 -15.83 -6.27 -12.75
CA HIS A 303 -14.55 -6.48 -13.42
C HIS A 303 -14.72 -7.24 -14.73
N ARG A 304 -13.68 -7.17 -15.56
CA ARG A 304 -13.47 -7.95 -16.77
C ARG A 304 -12.26 -8.83 -16.53
N ALA A 305 -12.44 -10.13 -16.70
CA ALA A 305 -11.33 -11.06 -16.81
C ALA A 305 -10.59 -10.83 -18.14
N VAL A 306 -9.28 -10.62 -18.06
CA VAL A 306 -8.39 -10.47 -19.21
C VAL A 306 -7.45 -11.66 -19.20
N PRO A 307 -7.58 -12.60 -20.15
CA PRO A 307 -6.70 -13.76 -20.22
C PRO A 307 -5.29 -13.32 -20.59
N LEU A 308 -4.30 -13.93 -19.93
CA LEU A 308 -2.90 -13.78 -20.27
C LEU A 308 -2.48 -14.87 -21.29
N PRO A 309 -1.47 -14.60 -22.14
CA PRO A 309 -0.89 -15.64 -22.97
C PRO A 309 -0.43 -16.76 -22.05
N LEU A 310 -0.90 -17.99 -22.32
CA LEU A 310 -0.41 -19.17 -21.63
C LEU A 310 1.10 -19.24 -21.88
N ASP A 311 1.88 -19.00 -20.84
CA ASP A 311 3.29 -19.38 -20.86
C ASP A 311 3.34 -20.90 -20.99
N ASP A 312 4.43 -21.45 -21.53
CA ASP A 312 4.64 -22.91 -21.58
C ASP A 312 4.59 -23.53 -20.16
N GLY A 313 4.63 -22.67 -19.13
CA GLY A 313 4.32 -22.97 -17.75
C GLY A 313 5.19 -24.10 -17.20
N PRO A 314 4.79 -24.77 -16.12
CA PRO A 314 5.46 -25.99 -15.68
C PRO A 314 5.22 -27.20 -16.62
N TYR A 315 4.48 -27.02 -17.71
CA TYR A 315 4.04 -28.09 -18.61
C TYR A 315 5.08 -28.44 -19.69
N GLY A 316 6.03 -27.54 -19.93
CA GLY A 316 7.08 -27.70 -20.91
C GLY A 316 6.64 -27.32 -22.33
N PRO A 317 7.59 -27.16 -23.25
CA PRO A 317 7.33 -26.63 -24.58
C PRO A 317 6.39 -27.55 -25.38
N GLY A 318 5.28 -26.98 -25.88
CA GLY A 318 4.33 -27.67 -26.76
C GLY A 318 3.19 -28.42 -26.07
N ALA A 319 3.08 -28.35 -24.74
CA ALA A 319 1.93 -28.87 -23.99
C ALA A 319 0.91 -27.76 -23.75
N HIS A 320 -0.37 -28.01 -24.09
CA HIS A 320 -1.45 -27.10 -23.71
C HIS A 320 -1.98 -27.47 -22.32
N PRO A 321 -2.12 -26.51 -21.39
CA PRO A 321 -2.74 -26.78 -20.11
C PRO A 321 -4.21 -27.20 -20.28
N PRO A 322 -4.80 -27.91 -19.30
CA PRO A 322 -6.22 -28.23 -19.31
C PRO A 322 -7.07 -26.97 -19.55
N PRO A 323 -8.19 -27.03 -20.29
CA PRO A 323 -9.02 -25.85 -20.60
C PRO A 323 -9.55 -25.09 -19.39
N ALA A 324 -9.55 -25.71 -18.21
CA ALA A 324 -9.96 -25.10 -16.96
C ALA A 324 -8.90 -24.17 -16.36
N VAL A 325 -7.62 -24.34 -16.72
CA VAL A 325 -6.53 -23.45 -16.33
C VAL A 325 -6.65 -22.14 -17.12
N ARG A 326 -6.85 -21.05 -16.38
CA ARG A 326 -7.14 -19.72 -16.93
C ARG A 326 -6.26 -18.70 -16.22
N ASP A 327 -5.06 -18.49 -16.74
CA ASP A 327 -4.20 -17.42 -16.26
C ASP A 327 -4.83 -16.08 -16.70
N GLU A 328 -5.35 -15.33 -15.73
CA GLU A 328 -6.15 -14.14 -15.99
C GLU A 328 -5.92 -13.03 -14.97
N MET A 329 -6.05 -11.80 -15.47
CA MET A 329 -6.11 -10.60 -14.65
C MET A 329 -7.56 -10.20 -14.47
N LEU A 330 -7.96 -9.79 -13.27
CA LEU A 330 -9.26 -9.20 -13.02
C LEU A 330 -9.11 -7.69 -13.04
N VAL A 331 -9.53 -7.08 -14.15
CA VAL A 331 -9.44 -5.63 -14.37
C VAL A 331 -10.81 -4.99 -14.10
N PRO A 332 -10.92 -4.02 -13.20
CA PRO A 332 -12.17 -3.30 -12.97
C PRO A 332 -12.78 -2.72 -14.26
N LEU A 333 -14.10 -2.84 -14.45
CA LEU A 333 -14.83 -2.32 -15.62
C LEU A 333 -14.99 -0.79 -15.61
N GLN A 334 -14.85 -0.20 -14.43
CA GLN A 334 -14.84 1.23 -14.17
C GLN A 334 -13.55 1.53 -13.42
N GLU A 335 -12.96 2.72 -13.56
CA GLU A 335 -11.92 3.13 -12.61
C GLU A 335 -12.50 2.95 -11.21
N PRO A 336 -11.90 2.12 -10.34
CA PRO A 336 -12.49 1.84 -9.05
C PRO A 336 -12.55 3.15 -8.28
N GLU A 337 -13.75 3.68 -8.06
CA GLU A 337 -14.00 4.61 -6.97
C GLU A 337 -13.66 3.83 -5.70
N VAL A 338 -12.42 3.94 -5.21
CA VAL A 338 -11.91 3.11 -4.12
C VAL A 338 -12.72 3.40 -2.86
N TRP A 339 -13.68 2.56 -2.53
CA TRP A 339 -14.53 2.70 -1.37
C TRP A 339 -13.77 2.33 -0.09
N SER A 340 -13.55 3.29 0.80
CA SER A 340 -13.17 3.03 2.19
C SER A 340 -14.28 3.52 3.11
N LEU A 341 -14.70 2.67 4.05
CA LEU A 341 -15.66 3.02 5.10
C LEU A 341 -14.98 4.03 6.05
N LEU A 342 -15.44 5.28 6.05
CA LEU A 342 -15.02 6.30 6.99
C LEU A 342 -16.26 6.79 7.75
N LEU A 343 -16.37 6.38 9.00
CA LEU A 343 -17.39 6.92 9.91
C LEU A 343 -16.96 8.35 10.29
N ASN A 344 -17.54 9.35 9.62
CA ASN A 344 -17.44 10.73 10.04
C ASN A 344 -18.78 11.13 10.64
N GLU A 345 -18.80 11.25 11.96
CA GLU A 345 -19.43 12.32 12.75
C GLU A 345 -19.52 11.83 14.19
N THR A 346 -19.31 12.73 15.14
CA THR A 346 -19.42 12.47 16.57
C THR A 346 -20.86 12.18 16.96
N TRP A 347 -21.16 10.92 17.32
CA TRP A 347 -22.47 10.55 17.87
C TRP A 347 -22.25 9.99 19.28
N GLU A 348 -22.80 10.67 20.28
CA GLU A 348 -22.65 10.34 21.72
C GLU A 348 -23.77 9.43 22.26
N LYS A 349 -24.54 8.70 21.43
CA LYS A 349 -25.62 7.83 21.91
C LYS A 349 -25.73 6.48 21.17
N ASP A 350 -26.21 5.49 21.91
CA ASP A 350 -26.41 4.10 21.48
C ASP A 350 -27.22 4.01 20.17
N LEU A 351 -26.69 3.25 19.22
CA LEU A 351 -27.18 3.17 17.84
C LEU A 351 -28.20 2.03 17.70
N THR A 352 -29.41 2.32 17.21
CA THR A 352 -30.39 1.29 16.81
C THR A 352 -30.85 1.58 15.37
N ILE A 353 -30.85 0.56 14.51
CA ILE A 353 -31.21 0.68 13.09
C ILE A 353 -32.56 0.00 12.86
N SER A 354 -33.51 0.72 12.26
CA SER A 354 -34.83 0.22 11.85
C SER A 354 -35.18 0.79 10.46
N ALA A 355 -35.86 0.01 9.61
CA ALA A 355 -36.24 0.40 8.24
C ALA A 355 -37.78 0.40 8.06
N PRO A 356 -38.38 1.35 7.33
CA PRO A 356 -39.81 1.32 7.02
C PRO A 356 -40.18 0.20 6.04
N GLU A 357 -41.38 -0.38 6.17
CA GLU A 357 -41.87 -1.40 5.25
C GLU A 357 -41.81 -0.92 3.79
N GLY A 358 -41.04 -1.64 2.97
CA GLY A 358 -41.02 -1.50 1.51
C GLY A 358 -39.85 -0.73 0.89
N SER A 359 -38.89 -0.20 1.66
CA SER A 359 -37.74 0.56 1.10
C SER A 359 -36.49 -0.27 0.75
N LEU A 360 -36.50 -1.58 0.98
CA LEU A 360 -35.47 -2.51 0.49
C LEU A 360 -36.06 -3.35 -0.65
N LYS A 361 -35.94 -2.87 -1.88
CA LYS A 361 -36.01 -3.73 -3.07
C LYS A 361 -34.63 -3.79 -3.70
N GLY A 362 -33.91 -4.89 -3.42
CA GLY A 362 -32.64 -5.21 -4.07
C GLY A 362 -31.58 -5.85 -3.17
N PHE A 363 -31.76 -5.88 -1.85
CA PHE A 363 -30.88 -6.59 -0.92
C PHE A 363 -31.74 -7.44 0.02
N GLN A 364 -31.57 -8.75 -0.05
CA GLN A 364 -32.20 -9.71 0.85
C GLN A 364 -31.09 -10.64 1.35
N LEU A 365 -30.73 -10.50 2.62
CA LEU A 365 -30.23 -11.60 3.44
C LEU A 365 -31.26 -11.71 4.56
N ASP A 366 -32.05 -12.78 4.52
CA ASP A 366 -33.09 -13.03 5.52
C ASP A 366 -32.45 -13.28 6.89
N GLY A 367 -32.97 -12.61 7.93
CA GLY A 367 -32.74 -12.94 9.34
C GLY A 367 -31.40 -12.50 9.94
N CYS A 368 -31.11 -11.20 10.06
CA CYS A 368 -29.92 -10.72 10.77
C CYS A 368 -30.18 -9.40 11.53
N PRO A 369 -29.82 -9.27 12.82
CA PRO A 369 -30.12 -8.11 13.65
C PRO A 369 -28.88 -7.25 13.96
N THR A 370 -29.13 -5.96 14.19
CA THR A 370 -28.15 -4.87 14.33
C THR A 370 -27.27 -4.95 15.60
N LEU A 371 -25.96 -4.69 15.48
CA LEU A 371 -25.02 -4.49 16.60
C LEU A 371 -24.58 -3.03 16.72
N ALA A 372 -24.35 -2.60 17.96
CA ALA A 372 -23.65 -1.36 18.29
C ALA A 372 -22.35 -1.67 19.06
N LEU A 373 -21.27 -0.94 18.75
CA LEU A 373 -19.99 -0.97 19.47
C LEU A 373 -19.42 0.46 19.57
N SER A 374 -18.82 0.78 20.72
CA SER A 374 -18.45 2.12 21.20
C SER A 374 -16.94 2.37 21.29
N GLY A 375 -16.49 3.57 20.84
CA GLY A 375 -15.61 4.43 21.65
C GLY A 375 -14.12 4.59 21.31
N HIS A 376 -13.76 5.24 20.18
CA HIS A 376 -12.45 5.90 19.98
C HIS A 376 -12.55 7.18 19.12
N ARG A 377 -11.65 8.17 19.32
CA ARG A 377 -11.69 9.55 18.75
C ARG A 377 -10.50 9.79 17.80
N LEU A 378 -10.72 10.37 16.61
CA LEU A 378 -9.68 10.75 15.63
C LEU A 378 -9.93 12.17 15.05
N GLU A 379 -8.86 12.94 14.80
CA GLU A 379 -8.88 14.30 14.23
C GLU A 379 -8.51 14.32 12.73
N ALA A 380 -9.13 15.21 11.93
CA ALA A 380 -9.06 15.23 10.47
C ALA A 380 -8.05 16.25 9.89
N PHE A 381 -7.32 15.89 8.83
CA PHE A 381 -6.43 16.77 8.05
C PHE A 381 -6.99 17.04 6.63
N GLY A 382 -6.92 18.30 6.18
CA GLY A 382 -7.74 18.92 5.13
C GLY A 382 -7.66 18.41 3.68
N CYS A 383 -8.84 18.26 3.06
CA CYS A 383 -9.06 18.13 1.60
C CYS A 383 -10.18 19.08 1.15
N THR A 384 -10.02 19.76 -0.01
CA THR A 384 -10.91 20.85 -0.47
C THR A 384 -11.64 20.58 -1.80
N LYS A 385 -11.55 19.39 -2.40
CA LYS A 385 -12.45 18.99 -3.50
C LYS A 385 -12.80 17.50 -3.41
N LEU A 386 -13.86 17.22 -2.66
CA LEU A 386 -14.53 15.92 -2.57
C LEU A 386 -15.67 15.92 -3.60
N ARG A 387 -15.88 14.83 -4.34
CA ARG A 387 -17.17 14.57 -4.99
C ARG A 387 -17.93 13.58 -4.12
N PHE A 388 -19.14 13.99 -3.74
CA PHE A 388 -19.98 13.29 -2.78
C PHE A 388 -21.04 12.51 -3.55
N ALA A 389 -21.17 11.21 -3.27
CA ALA A 389 -22.41 10.50 -3.50
C ALA A 389 -23.12 10.42 -2.14
N GLU A 390 -24.25 11.11 -2.00
CA GLU A 390 -25.07 11.08 -0.79
C GLU A 390 -25.95 9.82 -0.81
N LEU A 391 -25.72 8.88 0.10
CA LEU A 391 -26.69 7.83 0.40
C LEU A 391 -27.45 8.22 1.67
N PRO A 392 -28.80 8.35 1.60
CA PRO A 392 -29.59 8.60 2.79
C PRO A 392 -29.70 7.30 3.60
N ILE A 393 -29.08 7.27 4.78
CA ILE A 393 -29.33 6.22 5.76
C ILE A 393 -30.15 6.84 6.89
N PHE A 394 -31.25 6.18 7.25
CA PHE A 394 -32.11 6.63 8.34
C PHE A 394 -31.68 5.94 9.62
N VAL A 395 -31.39 6.74 10.64
CA VAL A 395 -31.00 6.26 11.96
C VAL A 395 -32.04 6.76 12.96
N GLU A 396 -32.51 5.86 13.82
CA GLU A 396 -33.48 6.20 14.86
C GLU A 396 -32.77 6.31 16.20
N THR A 397 -32.93 7.45 16.88
CA THR A 397 -32.35 7.70 18.20
C THR A 397 -33.41 8.38 19.08
N ASP A 398 -33.69 7.83 20.26
CA ASP A 398 -34.70 8.33 21.20
C ASP A 398 -36.09 8.57 20.57
N GLY A 399 -36.50 7.74 19.61
CA GLY A 399 -37.82 7.82 18.95
C GLY A 399 -37.96 8.95 17.93
N VAL A 400 -36.86 9.60 17.54
CA VAL A 400 -36.81 10.60 16.46
C VAL A 400 -36.03 10.02 15.29
N VAL A 401 -36.68 9.90 14.13
CA VAL A 401 -36.05 9.46 12.88
C VAL A 401 -35.30 10.63 12.26
N GLN A 402 -33.97 10.51 12.15
CA GLN A 402 -33.15 11.49 11.43
C GLN A 402 -32.48 10.85 10.22
N GLN A 403 -32.47 11.60 9.11
CA GLN A 403 -31.75 11.24 7.90
C GLN A 403 -30.27 11.60 8.09
N VAL A 404 -29.40 10.60 8.16
CA VAL A 404 -27.96 10.78 8.25
C VAL A 404 -27.34 10.59 6.86
N ARG A 405 -26.42 11.48 6.49
CA ARG A 405 -25.70 11.43 5.22
C ARG A 405 -24.39 10.71 5.45
N VAL A 406 -24.19 9.56 4.80
CA VAL A 406 -22.91 8.86 4.86
C VAL A 406 -22.00 9.35 3.73
N MET A 407 -20.76 9.71 4.06
CA MET A 407 -19.73 10.13 3.10
C MET A 407 -18.84 8.96 2.71
N LEU A 408 -18.65 8.78 1.41
CA LEU A 408 -17.73 7.80 0.84
C LEU A 408 -16.47 8.53 0.35
N LEU A 409 -15.30 8.08 0.77
CA LEU A 409 -14.00 8.66 0.40
C LEU A 409 -13.32 7.78 -0.64
N SER A 410 -13.00 8.35 -1.81
CA SER A 410 -12.21 7.71 -2.86
C SER A 410 -10.71 8.00 -2.69
N ARG A 411 -9.84 7.00 -2.88
CA ARG A 411 -8.50 7.26 -3.43
C ARG A 411 -8.02 6.15 -4.39
N VAL A 412 -7.92 6.52 -5.66
CA VAL A 412 -7.11 5.86 -6.68
C VAL A 412 -5.63 5.89 -6.25
N ALA A 413 -4.98 4.73 -6.22
CA ALA A 413 -3.53 4.63 -6.21
C ALA A 413 -3.07 4.05 -7.57
N THR A 414 -3.07 4.79 -8.69
CA THR A 414 -1.78 5.37 -9.09
C THR A 414 -1.22 6.18 -7.95
N ALA A 415 0.01 5.90 -7.51
CA ALA A 415 0.71 6.75 -6.57
C ALA A 415 0.84 8.15 -7.19
N VAL A 416 -0.23 8.96 -7.11
CA VAL A 416 -0.15 10.40 -7.19
C VAL A 416 0.55 10.73 -5.89
N LYS A 417 1.89 10.80 -5.96
CA LYS A 417 2.64 11.78 -5.20
C LYS A 417 1.77 13.04 -5.29
N LEU A 418 1.10 13.45 -4.23
CA LEU A 418 0.71 14.84 -4.17
C LEU A 418 2.03 15.58 -4.07
N PRO A 419 2.27 16.62 -4.88
CA PRO A 419 3.51 17.31 -4.74
C PRO A 419 3.56 17.81 -3.29
N ARG A 420 4.67 17.56 -2.60
CA ARG A 420 4.91 18.00 -1.23
C ARG A 420 4.72 19.50 -1.12
N LEU A 421 4.85 20.25 -2.23
CA LEU A 421 4.47 21.67 -2.37
C LEU A 421 4.93 22.50 -1.15
N CYS A 422 6.17 22.23 -0.75
CA CYS A 422 6.81 22.89 0.37
C CYS A 422 7.35 24.24 -0.09
N TYR A 423 6.67 25.31 0.31
CA TYR A 423 7.10 26.69 0.06
C TYR A 423 7.60 27.39 1.33
N ASP A 424 7.56 26.70 2.47
CA ASP A 424 7.93 27.23 3.78
C ASP A 424 9.39 27.01 4.14
N ALA A 425 9.93 27.96 4.89
CA ALA A 425 11.19 27.79 5.58
C ALA A 425 11.07 26.69 6.65
N PRO A 426 12.12 25.90 6.88
CA PRO A 426 12.15 25.00 8.02
C PRO A 426 12.02 25.74 9.36
N ASN A 427 11.12 25.27 10.22
CA ASN A 427 10.96 25.79 11.59
C ASN A 427 12.24 25.68 12.43
N SER A 428 13.16 24.81 12.04
CA SER A 428 14.45 24.61 12.70
C SER A 428 15.52 25.63 12.32
N TRP A 429 15.26 26.51 11.34
CA TRP A 429 16.26 27.47 10.90
C TRP A 429 16.43 28.64 11.89
N PRO A 430 17.66 29.15 12.03
CA PRO A 430 17.94 30.32 12.84
C PRO A 430 17.33 31.58 12.20
N SER A 431 17.05 32.60 13.03
CA SER A 431 16.37 33.83 12.64
C SER A 431 17.04 34.56 11.46
N GLU A 432 18.36 34.49 11.34
CA GLU A 432 19.10 35.09 10.24
C GLU A 432 18.69 34.50 8.88
N LEU A 433 18.51 33.18 8.79
CA LEU A 433 18.07 32.52 7.56
C LEU A 433 16.59 32.77 7.28
N LEU A 434 15.76 32.80 8.33
CA LEU A 434 14.32 33.11 8.20
C LEU A 434 14.09 34.52 7.66
N ASN A 435 14.91 35.50 8.06
CA ASN A 435 14.84 36.88 7.57
C ASN A 435 15.20 37.02 6.08
N SER A 436 16.04 36.12 5.57
CA SER A 436 16.41 36.06 4.15
C SER A 436 15.49 35.16 3.33
N PHE A 437 14.53 34.48 3.96
CA PHE A 437 13.62 33.58 3.27
C PHE A 437 12.42 34.33 2.67
N LEU A 438 12.20 34.08 1.38
CA LEU A 438 11.07 34.60 0.61
C LEU A 438 10.18 33.43 0.19
N PRO A 439 8.97 33.29 0.74
CA PRO A 439 8.01 32.29 0.27
C PRO A 439 7.50 32.68 -1.13
N LEU A 440 7.90 31.91 -2.14
CA LEU A 440 7.47 32.11 -3.54
C LEU A 440 6.15 31.39 -3.87
N GLY A 441 5.46 30.84 -2.88
CA GLY A 441 4.18 30.17 -3.02
C GLY A 441 3.44 30.09 -1.70
N LYS A 442 2.20 29.61 -1.73
CA LYS A 442 1.42 29.36 -0.53
C LYS A 442 1.68 27.94 -0.03
N PRO A 443 1.92 27.73 1.27
CA PRO A 443 2.11 26.41 1.83
C PRO A 443 0.99 25.44 1.47
N GLY A 444 1.36 24.27 0.93
CA GLY A 444 0.40 23.25 0.53
C GLY A 444 -0.49 23.63 -0.67
N GLN A 445 -0.21 24.73 -1.38
CA GLN A 445 -0.95 25.15 -2.57
C GLN A 445 0.00 25.34 -3.76
N PRO A 446 -0.21 24.62 -4.87
CA PRO A 446 0.62 24.78 -6.06
C PRO A 446 0.36 26.14 -6.71
N SER A 447 1.38 26.75 -7.31
CA SER A 447 1.19 27.94 -8.13
C SER A 447 0.30 27.61 -9.34
N PRO A 448 -0.48 28.56 -9.88
CA PRO A 448 -1.28 28.34 -11.08
C PRO A 448 -0.45 27.84 -12.27
N GLU A 449 0.82 28.24 -12.37
CA GLU A 449 1.76 27.79 -13.38
C GLU A 449 2.24 26.36 -13.14
N ALA A 450 2.51 25.97 -11.88
CA ALA A 450 2.83 24.59 -11.55
C ALA A 450 1.65 23.64 -11.80
N LEU A 451 0.41 24.09 -11.52
CA LEU A 451 -0.81 23.36 -11.88
C LEU A 451 -0.95 23.19 -13.39
N ARG A 452 -0.81 24.28 -14.16
CA ARG A 452 -0.84 24.22 -15.62
C ARG A 452 0.22 23.28 -16.17
N PHE A 453 1.43 23.30 -15.61
CA PHE A 453 2.46 22.36 -15.99
C PHE A 453 2.04 20.91 -15.72
N LEU A 454 1.51 20.58 -14.54
CA LEU A 454 1.07 19.21 -14.22
C LEU A 454 -0.10 18.73 -15.09
N ASP A 455 -0.96 19.65 -15.53
CA ASP A 455 -2.12 19.39 -16.37
C ASP A 455 -1.77 19.27 -17.86
N GLU A 456 -0.87 20.12 -18.36
CA GLU A 456 -0.61 20.30 -19.80
C GLU A 456 0.69 19.65 -20.28
N ALA A 457 1.63 19.33 -19.39
CA ALA A 457 2.92 18.81 -19.81
C ALA A 457 2.77 17.44 -20.51
N PRO A 458 3.37 17.27 -21.70
CA PRO A 458 3.31 16.02 -22.43
C PRO A 458 4.00 14.91 -21.62
N ARG A 459 3.27 13.83 -21.36
CA ARG A 459 3.79 12.62 -20.71
C ARG A 459 4.30 11.66 -21.75
N ALA A 460 5.38 10.94 -21.42
CA ALA A 460 5.89 9.90 -22.32
C ALA A 460 4.80 8.84 -22.53
N THR A 461 4.47 8.56 -23.79
CA THR A 461 3.58 7.43 -24.12
C THR A 461 4.26 6.12 -23.77
N LEU A 462 3.48 5.04 -23.59
CA LEU A 462 4.03 3.71 -23.29
C LEU A 462 5.13 3.31 -24.29
N THR A 463 4.93 3.57 -25.58
CA THR A 463 5.93 3.29 -26.62
C THR A 463 7.21 4.11 -26.43
N GLN A 464 7.08 5.42 -26.14
CA GLN A 464 8.23 6.27 -25.87
C GLN A 464 8.98 5.84 -24.61
N THR A 465 8.25 5.46 -23.54
CA THR A 465 8.84 4.98 -22.30
C THR A 465 9.62 3.68 -22.49
N LEU A 466 9.03 2.70 -23.17
CA LEU A 466 9.69 1.42 -23.44
C LEU A 466 10.90 1.61 -24.37
N LEU A 467 10.79 2.48 -25.38
CA LEU A 467 11.90 2.77 -26.28
C LEU A 467 13.04 3.51 -25.56
N HIS A 468 12.71 4.51 -24.74
CA HIS A 468 13.66 5.24 -23.91
C HIS A 468 14.45 4.26 -23.02
N ARG A 469 13.75 3.43 -22.24
CA ARG A 469 14.39 2.44 -21.35
C ARG A 469 15.26 1.45 -22.14
N SER A 470 14.78 0.98 -23.29
CA SER A 470 15.54 0.07 -24.15
C SER A 470 16.81 0.71 -24.72
N LEU A 471 16.78 2.02 -25.03
CA LEU A 471 17.94 2.76 -25.53
C LEU A 471 18.95 3.07 -24.42
N CYS A 472 18.49 3.30 -23.19
CA CYS A 472 19.37 3.49 -22.03
C CYS A 472 20.09 2.19 -21.61
N CYS A 473 19.69 1.01 -22.13
CA CYS A 473 20.46 -0.24 -21.97
C CYS A 473 21.72 -0.30 -22.85
N PHE A 474 21.87 0.62 -23.80
CA PHE A 474 23.09 0.81 -24.59
C PHE A 474 23.99 1.86 -23.93
N PRO A 475 25.28 1.99 -24.30
CA PRO A 475 26.16 3.05 -23.78
C PRO A 475 25.81 4.43 -24.38
N LEU A 476 24.54 4.78 -24.33
CA LEU A 476 23.97 6.07 -24.70
C LEU A 476 23.72 6.86 -23.43
N ASP A 477 23.94 8.17 -23.51
CA ASP A 477 23.71 9.08 -22.39
C ASP A 477 22.19 9.31 -22.20
N ASP A 478 21.70 9.21 -20.96
CA ASP A 478 20.28 9.37 -20.64
C ASP A 478 19.74 10.75 -21.09
N PHE A 479 20.58 11.79 -21.00
CA PHE A 479 20.22 13.12 -21.50
C PHE A 479 20.16 13.16 -23.03
N ASP A 480 20.99 12.40 -23.74
CA ASP A 480 20.90 12.31 -25.20
C ASP A 480 19.63 11.59 -25.66
N VAL A 481 19.24 10.50 -24.99
CA VAL A 481 17.99 9.77 -25.29
C VAL A 481 16.76 10.65 -25.00
N ASN A 482 16.75 11.33 -23.85
CA ASN A 482 15.73 12.32 -23.51
C ASN A 482 15.58 13.42 -24.58
N ALA A 483 16.71 13.90 -25.12
CA ALA A 483 16.72 14.96 -26.12
C ALA A 483 16.10 14.52 -27.46
N TRP A 484 16.26 13.24 -27.84
CA TRP A 484 15.75 12.72 -29.11
C TRP A 484 14.23 12.61 -29.13
N PHE A 485 13.62 12.37 -27.98
CA PHE A 485 12.18 12.12 -27.87
C PHE A 485 11.41 13.27 -27.19
N ASP A 486 12.10 14.33 -26.76
CA ASP A 486 11.54 15.49 -26.03
C ASP A 486 10.71 15.05 -24.81
N LEU A 487 11.25 14.08 -24.06
CA LEU A 487 10.58 13.47 -22.91
C LEU A 487 10.95 14.19 -21.61
N TYR A 488 10.10 14.01 -20.59
CA TYR A 488 10.30 14.49 -19.23
C TYR A 488 10.53 16.02 -19.15
N PRO A 489 9.57 16.84 -19.63
CA PRO A 489 9.65 18.28 -19.44
C PRO A 489 9.74 18.63 -17.94
N LEU A 490 10.37 19.75 -17.63
CA LEU A 490 10.76 20.16 -16.27
C LEU A 490 10.20 21.55 -15.95
N HIS A 491 9.85 21.76 -14.67
CA HIS A 491 9.37 23.03 -14.12
C HIS A 491 9.96 23.30 -12.74
N LEU A 492 10.40 24.53 -12.48
CA LEU A 492 10.94 24.96 -11.19
C LEU A 492 10.22 26.20 -10.65
N PHE A 493 10.20 27.27 -11.43
CA PHE A 493 9.50 28.51 -11.09
C PHE A 493 8.83 29.13 -12.31
N SER A 494 7.82 29.95 -12.05
CA SER A 494 7.20 30.84 -13.03
C SER A 494 7.96 32.16 -13.19
N ARG A 495 7.63 32.92 -14.23
CA ARG A 495 8.14 34.29 -14.43
C ARG A 495 7.83 35.21 -13.25
N SER A 496 6.63 35.10 -12.67
CA SER A 496 6.22 35.95 -11.53
C SER A 496 7.02 35.62 -10.27
N GLN A 497 7.25 34.33 -10.00
CA GLN A 497 8.08 33.87 -8.89
C GLN A 497 9.54 34.32 -9.06
N LEU A 498 10.12 34.16 -10.25
CA LEU A 498 11.46 34.64 -10.55
C LEU A 498 11.56 36.16 -10.39
N THR A 499 10.60 36.92 -10.94
CA THR A 499 10.59 38.39 -10.83
C THR A 499 10.51 38.84 -9.36
N SER A 500 9.73 38.12 -8.54
CA SER A 500 9.63 38.40 -7.09
C SER A 500 10.94 38.13 -6.37
N LEU A 501 11.62 37.02 -6.69
CA LEU A 501 12.93 36.67 -6.15
C LEU A 501 13.98 37.74 -6.49
N LEU A 502 14.04 38.16 -7.76
CA LEU A 502 14.99 39.19 -8.23
C LEU A 502 14.68 40.57 -7.63
N ALA A 503 13.40 40.91 -7.45
CA ALA A 503 12.96 42.16 -6.82
C ALA A 503 13.33 42.21 -5.33
N ALA A 504 13.22 41.10 -4.60
CA ALA A 504 13.62 41.02 -3.20
C ALA A 504 15.13 41.29 -3.00
N ALA A 505 15.94 40.95 -3.99
CA ALA A 505 17.37 41.26 -4.04
C ALA A 505 17.70 42.63 -4.68
N SER A 506 16.68 43.43 -5.04
CA SER A 506 16.83 44.74 -5.68
C SER A 506 17.58 44.73 -7.03
N LEU A 507 17.45 43.66 -7.82
CA LEU A 507 18.01 43.62 -9.18
C LEU A 507 17.16 44.48 -10.14
N THR A 508 17.83 45.20 -11.02
CA THR A 508 17.17 45.98 -12.08
C THR A 508 16.95 45.11 -13.32
N LEU A 509 15.71 45.03 -13.79
CA LEU A 509 15.34 44.32 -15.01
C LEU A 509 15.27 45.29 -16.23
N PRO A 510 15.60 44.84 -17.46
CA PRO A 510 16.11 43.52 -17.79
C PRO A 510 17.61 43.40 -17.49
N ILE A 511 18.03 42.19 -17.10
CA ILE A 511 19.44 41.82 -16.93
C ILE A 511 20.08 41.81 -18.31
N GLN A 512 21.26 42.43 -18.50
CA GLN A 512 21.82 42.59 -19.85
C GLN A 512 22.32 41.26 -20.42
N ARG A 513 23.06 40.49 -19.62
CA ARG A 513 23.61 39.19 -20.02
C ARG A 513 23.47 38.19 -18.89
N GLY A 514 22.81 37.07 -19.21
CA GLY A 514 22.70 35.90 -18.35
C GLY A 514 23.38 34.67 -18.96
N LEU A 515 23.86 33.78 -18.09
CA LEU A 515 24.39 32.46 -18.45
C LEU A 515 23.59 31.40 -17.72
N ASP A 516 23.13 30.38 -18.43
CA ASP A 516 22.43 29.23 -17.87
C ASP A 516 23.27 27.96 -18.08
N ILE A 517 23.81 27.42 -16.99
CA ILE A 517 24.76 26.30 -17.02
C ILE A 517 24.01 25.01 -16.70
N GLY A 518 24.06 24.03 -17.60
CA GLY A 518 23.29 22.78 -17.50
C GLY A 518 21.84 22.97 -17.91
N ALA A 519 21.62 23.73 -18.98
CA ALA A 519 20.28 24.13 -19.41
C ALA A 519 19.37 22.95 -19.81
N GLY A 520 19.93 21.78 -20.09
CA GLY A 520 19.19 20.61 -20.59
C GLY A 520 18.41 20.94 -21.85
N ALA A 521 17.12 20.61 -21.88
CA ALA A 521 16.23 20.98 -22.99
C ALA A 521 15.75 22.45 -22.95
N GLY A 522 16.07 23.19 -21.88
CA GLY A 522 15.80 24.61 -21.71
C GLY A 522 14.45 24.98 -21.09
N GLY A 523 13.62 23.99 -20.70
CA GLY A 523 12.30 24.23 -20.13
C GLY A 523 12.32 25.05 -18.84
N VAL A 524 13.23 24.71 -17.92
CA VAL A 524 13.43 25.41 -16.65
C VAL A 524 13.95 26.83 -16.86
N SER A 525 14.70 27.07 -17.93
CA SER A 525 15.33 28.35 -18.25
C SER A 525 14.43 29.32 -19.01
N GLU A 526 13.21 28.94 -19.41
CA GLU A 526 12.32 29.83 -20.16
C GLU A 526 12.03 31.15 -19.42
N PRO A 527 11.73 31.17 -18.10
CA PRO A 527 11.53 32.41 -17.37
C PRO A 527 12.78 33.31 -17.34
N LEU A 528 14.00 32.74 -17.43
CA LEU A 528 15.24 33.51 -17.51
C LEU A 528 15.33 34.32 -18.82
N ARG A 529 14.80 33.79 -19.92
CA ARG A 529 14.77 34.50 -21.22
C ARG A 529 13.91 35.75 -21.17
N GLU A 530 12.88 35.76 -20.33
CA GLU A 530 11.97 36.89 -20.21
C GLU A 530 12.53 38.03 -19.35
N VAL A 531 13.55 37.75 -18.53
CA VAL A 531 14.20 38.75 -17.65
C VAL A 531 15.59 39.16 -18.13
N CYS A 532 16.21 38.40 -19.03
CA CYS A 532 17.51 38.68 -19.64
C CYS A 532 17.37 39.19 -21.08
N ARG A 533 18.12 40.24 -21.46
CA ARG A 533 18.22 40.67 -22.86
C ARG A 533 18.97 39.67 -23.73
N SER A 534 20.02 39.06 -23.18
CA SER A 534 20.78 37.98 -23.80
C SER A 534 20.95 36.88 -22.75
N LEU A 535 20.59 35.65 -23.13
CA LEU A 535 20.75 34.46 -22.30
C LEU A 535 21.49 33.41 -23.13
N ILE A 536 22.66 33.02 -22.65
CA ILE A 536 23.47 31.95 -23.26
C ILE A 536 23.23 30.68 -22.44
N ALA A 537 22.87 29.59 -23.12
CA ALA A 537 22.75 28.27 -22.50
C ALA A 537 24.05 27.48 -22.67
N VAL A 538 24.43 26.69 -21.68
CA VAL A 538 25.59 25.81 -21.75
C VAL A 538 25.18 24.39 -21.42
N GLU A 539 25.63 23.45 -22.24
CA GLU A 539 25.30 22.04 -22.10
C GLU A 539 26.46 21.15 -22.57
N THR A 540 26.67 20.02 -21.89
CA THR A 540 27.72 19.05 -22.24
C THR A 540 27.22 18.02 -23.26
N SER A 541 25.92 17.67 -23.19
CA SER A 541 25.25 16.80 -24.16
C SER A 541 25.15 17.48 -25.53
N ARG A 542 25.62 16.78 -26.56
CA ARG A 542 25.53 17.26 -27.95
C ARG A 542 24.08 17.26 -28.46
N ALA A 543 23.27 16.28 -28.04
CA ALA A 543 21.87 16.22 -28.46
C ALA A 543 21.07 17.36 -27.82
N MET A 544 21.22 17.59 -26.51
CA MET A 544 20.58 18.70 -25.80
C MET A 544 21.03 20.05 -26.35
N ALA A 545 22.32 20.25 -26.59
CA ALA A 545 22.81 21.48 -27.22
C ALA A 545 22.23 21.70 -28.62
N ARG A 546 22.00 20.64 -29.40
CA ARG A 546 21.30 20.72 -30.69
C ARG A 546 19.83 21.08 -30.51
N THR A 547 19.14 20.49 -29.53
CA THR A 547 17.74 20.83 -29.18
C THR A 547 17.59 22.30 -28.77
N LEU A 548 18.49 22.82 -27.94
CA LEU A 548 18.50 24.24 -27.55
C LEU A 548 18.67 25.17 -28.75
N ARG A 549 19.62 24.87 -29.65
CA ARG A 549 19.83 25.65 -30.89
C ARG A 549 18.61 25.60 -31.81
N ASN A 550 17.98 24.43 -31.95
CA ASN A 550 16.73 24.29 -32.71
C ASN A 550 15.58 25.12 -32.12
N ARG A 551 15.60 25.36 -30.80
CA ARG A 551 14.68 26.27 -30.08
C ARG A 551 15.15 27.74 -30.10
N GLY A 552 16.09 28.08 -30.99
CA GLY A 552 16.57 29.45 -31.21
C GLY A 552 17.37 30.00 -30.03
N ARG A 553 18.07 29.14 -29.28
CA ARG A 553 18.92 29.56 -28.15
C ARG A 553 20.38 29.62 -28.58
N GLU A 554 21.07 30.67 -28.12
CA GLU A 554 22.51 30.71 -28.18
C GLU A 554 23.06 29.66 -27.21
N THR A 555 23.93 28.75 -27.70
CA THR A 555 24.32 27.56 -26.92
C THR A 555 25.77 27.18 -27.10
N TRP A 556 26.50 27.13 -25.99
CA TRP A 556 27.84 26.56 -25.90
C TRP A 556 27.74 25.08 -25.56
N CYS A 557 28.37 24.23 -26.36
CA CYS A 557 28.38 22.78 -26.15
C CYS A 557 29.75 22.38 -25.59
N GLU A 558 29.94 22.58 -24.30
CA GLU A 558 31.24 22.45 -23.61
C GLU A 558 31.07 22.21 -22.11
N ASP A 559 32.13 21.74 -21.46
CA ASP A 559 32.23 21.63 -20.01
C ASP A 559 32.87 22.89 -19.43
N LEU A 560 32.05 23.75 -18.81
CA LEU A 560 32.50 25.02 -18.24
C LEU A 560 33.48 24.87 -17.08
N ALA A 561 33.47 23.74 -16.37
CA ALA A 561 34.49 23.48 -15.35
C ALA A 561 35.90 23.40 -15.96
N VAL A 562 35.99 23.19 -17.29
CA VAL A 562 37.24 23.17 -18.05
C VAL A 562 37.44 24.46 -18.87
N THR A 563 36.39 24.98 -19.51
CA THR A 563 36.53 26.07 -20.51
C THR A 563 36.36 27.48 -19.97
N ALA A 564 35.87 27.67 -18.73
CA ALA A 564 35.55 29.01 -18.20
C ALA A 564 36.74 29.99 -18.23
N ALA A 565 37.97 29.54 -18.00
CA ALA A 565 39.15 30.41 -18.06
C ALA A 565 39.43 30.93 -19.47
N ALA A 566 39.19 30.12 -20.50
CA ALA A 566 39.33 30.55 -21.89
C ALA A 566 38.23 31.56 -22.26
N ARG A 567 36.98 31.29 -21.84
CA ARG A 567 35.84 32.20 -22.04
C ARG A 567 36.07 33.56 -21.37
N GLN A 568 36.56 33.56 -20.13
CA GLN A 568 36.92 34.81 -19.45
C GLN A 568 38.00 35.58 -20.21
N ALA A 569 39.02 34.89 -20.74
CA ALA A 569 40.07 35.52 -21.54
C ALA A 569 39.54 36.07 -22.88
N GLU A 570 38.46 35.50 -23.42
CA GLU A 570 37.72 36.03 -24.58
C GLU A 570 36.84 37.25 -24.24
N GLY A 571 36.79 37.65 -22.97
CA GLY A 571 36.01 38.80 -22.49
C GLY A 571 34.58 38.47 -22.11
N GLU A 572 34.25 37.19 -21.90
CA GLU A 572 32.91 36.77 -21.49
C GLU A 572 32.64 37.09 -20.02
N GLU A 573 31.65 37.95 -19.78
CA GLU A 573 31.18 38.33 -18.45
C GLU A 573 29.64 38.35 -18.36
N PHE A 574 29.12 37.89 -17.22
CA PHE A 574 27.68 37.73 -16.99
C PHE A 574 27.23 38.38 -15.68
N GLN A 575 26.11 39.10 -15.76
CA GLN A 575 25.48 39.76 -14.60
C GLN A 575 24.63 38.78 -13.77
N LEU A 576 24.14 37.72 -14.41
CA LEU A 576 23.43 36.61 -13.78
C LEU A 576 24.00 35.28 -14.32
N VAL A 577 24.38 34.38 -13.42
CA VAL A 577 24.67 32.98 -13.77
C VAL A 577 23.65 32.09 -13.05
N ALA A 578 23.02 31.19 -13.79
CA ALA A 578 22.06 30.23 -13.27
C ALA A 578 22.66 28.82 -13.26
N LEU A 579 22.52 28.14 -12.11
CA LEU A 579 22.82 26.74 -11.90
C LEU A 579 21.54 26.08 -11.40
N LEU A 580 20.69 25.61 -12.31
CA LEU A 580 19.37 25.06 -11.96
C LEU A 580 19.42 23.53 -12.02
N ASN A 581 19.55 22.88 -10.86
CA ASN A 581 19.55 21.42 -10.71
C ASN A 581 20.65 20.71 -11.52
N VAL A 582 21.81 21.38 -11.63
CA VAL A 582 23.00 20.86 -12.31
C VAL A 582 24.08 20.38 -11.33
N LEU A 583 24.10 20.88 -10.09
CA LEU A 583 25.13 20.51 -9.11
C LEU A 583 25.04 19.03 -8.70
N ASP A 584 23.83 18.48 -8.62
CA ASP A 584 23.56 17.05 -8.38
C ASP A 584 23.78 16.20 -9.63
N ARG A 585 23.88 16.81 -10.82
CA ARG A 585 24.02 16.15 -12.13
C ARG A 585 25.36 16.38 -12.81
N CYS A 586 26.36 16.84 -12.06
CA CYS A 586 27.70 17.08 -12.58
C CYS A 586 28.75 16.30 -11.80
N ALA A 587 29.84 15.93 -12.46
CA ALA A 587 30.94 15.19 -11.82
C ALA A 587 31.70 16.05 -10.80
N LYS A 588 31.75 17.36 -10.99
CA LYS A 588 32.63 18.29 -10.27
C LYS A 588 31.90 19.56 -9.81
N PRO A 589 30.98 19.46 -8.84
CA PRO A 589 30.14 20.59 -8.43
C PRO A 589 30.93 21.80 -7.89
N ARG A 590 32.05 21.60 -7.19
CA ARG A 590 32.87 22.73 -6.69
C ARG A 590 33.62 23.43 -7.83
N SER A 591 34.21 22.65 -8.74
CA SER A 591 34.82 23.21 -9.94
C SER A 591 33.81 24.00 -10.79
N LEU A 592 32.55 23.55 -10.86
CA LEU A 592 31.49 24.26 -11.59
C LEU A 592 31.11 25.59 -10.92
N LEU A 593 31.02 25.63 -9.58
CA LEU A 593 30.83 26.87 -8.81
C LEU A 593 32.00 27.86 -9.02
N ALA A 594 33.23 27.35 -9.03
CA ALA A 594 34.41 28.16 -9.31
C ALA A 594 34.41 28.73 -10.74
N ALA A 595 33.99 27.93 -11.72
CA ALA A 595 33.83 28.36 -13.12
C ALA A 595 32.74 29.43 -13.28
N ALA A 596 31.58 29.24 -12.63
CA ALA A 596 30.52 30.25 -12.58
C ALA A 596 31.04 31.57 -12.00
N ARG A 597 31.75 31.50 -10.86
CA ARG A 597 32.35 32.68 -10.22
C ARG A 597 33.34 33.39 -11.13
N LEU A 598 34.12 32.66 -11.93
CA LEU A 598 35.13 33.23 -12.80
C LEU A 598 34.52 34.15 -13.88
N LEU A 599 33.36 33.77 -14.41
CA LEU A 599 32.66 34.48 -15.49
C LEU A 599 31.76 35.62 -15.01
N MET A 600 31.81 35.97 -13.74
CA MET A 600 30.95 36.99 -13.13
C MET A 600 31.77 38.19 -12.66
N PRO A 601 31.41 39.44 -12.98
CA PRO A 601 31.96 40.61 -12.29
C PRO A 601 31.58 40.64 -10.80
N ARG A 602 32.36 41.32 -9.95
CA ARG A 602 31.98 41.54 -8.53
C ARG A 602 30.61 42.22 -8.43
N GLY A 603 29.78 41.78 -7.48
CA GLY A 603 28.42 42.28 -7.32
C GLY A 603 27.38 41.71 -8.29
N SER A 604 27.79 40.81 -9.20
CA SER A 604 26.87 40.03 -10.06
C SER A 604 26.21 38.90 -9.27
N TRP A 605 25.21 38.25 -9.87
CA TRP A 605 24.29 37.37 -9.15
C TRP A 605 24.37 35.91 -9.61
N LEU A 606 24.36 35.00 -8.65
CA LEU A 606 24.22 33.57 -8.85
C LEU A 606 22.79 33.17 -8.46
N LEU A 607 22.06 32.55 -9.38
CA LEU A 607 20.81 31.87 -9.09
C LEU A 607 21.07 30.36 -9.04
N LEU A 608 21.02 29.80 -7.84
CA LEU A 608 21.23 28.38 -7.60
C LEU A 608 19.89 27.72 -7.24
N ALA A 609 19.59 26.60 -7.88
CA ALA A 609 18.58 25.66 -7.44
C ALA A 609 19.21 24.27 -7.29
N THR A 610 18.99 23.62 -6.15
CA THR A 610 19.51 22.27 -5.93
C THR A 610 18.55 21.44 -5.09
N PRO A 611 18.30 20.18 -5.47
CA PRO A 611 17.40 19.31 -4.74
C PRO A 611 18.07 18.84 -3.44
N LEU A 612 17.30 18.83 -2.36
CA LEU A 612 17.72 18.28 -1.08
C LEU A 612 16.75 17.17 -0.60
N PRO A 613 17.22 16.14 0.12
CA PRO A 613 18.61 15.87 0.46
C PRO A 613 19.47 15.63 -0.80
N PHE A 614 20.70 16.12 -0.77
CA PHE A 614 21.61 16.16 -1.91
C PHE A 614 22.09 14.75 -2.26
N HIS A 615 21.76 14.30 -3.48
CA HIS A 615 22.21 13.03 -4.02
C HIS A 615 22.84 13.28 -5.39
N GLY A 616 24.17 13.31 -5.43
CA GLY A 616 24.91 13.51 -6.67
C GLY A 616 24.91 12.25 -7.54
N ALA A 617 24.37 12.34 -8.76
CA ALA A 617 24.42 11.31 -9.78
C ALA A 617 24.86 11.90 -11.12
N PHE A 618 25.97 11.42 -11.68
CA PHE A 618 26.54 11.92 -12.95
C PHE A 618 26.72 10.81 -13.98
N TYR A 619 26.28 11.07 -15.20
CA TYR A 619 26.42 10.15 -16.34
C TYR A 619 27.50 10.67 -17.31
N GLY A 620 28.39 9.79 -17.76
CA GLY A 620 29.46 10.14 -18.70
C GLY A 620 30.30 8.95 -19.14
N TRP A 621 31.03 9.07 -20.26
CA TRP A 621 31.73 7.95 -20.91
C TRP A 621 32.75 7.19 -20.04
N ARG A 622 33.24 7.81 -18.97
CA ARG A 622 34.19 7.24 -18.00
C ARG A 622 33.57 6.78 -16.68
N THR A 623 32.30 7.12 -16.44
CA THR A 623 31.57 6.92 -15.17
C THR A 623 30.19 6.31 -15.40
N ALA A 624 29.87 5.91 -16.63
CA ALA A 624 28.59 5.33 -17.05
C ALA A 624 28.15 4.11 -16.21
N TRP A 625 29.09 3.50 -15.48
CA TRP A 625 28.87 2.34 -14.62
C TRP A 625 29.11 2.59 -13.13
N THR A 626 29.61 3.78 -12.76
CA THR A 626 29.86 4.12 -11.34
C THR A 626 28.91 5.19 -10.82
N GLY A 627 28.41 6.11 -11.65
CA GLY A 627 27.40 7.12 -11.27
C GLY A 627 27.83 8.18 -10.24
N TRP A 628 28.98 8.01 -9.58
CA TRP A 628 29.44 8.88 -8.49
C TRP A 628 30.10 10.16 -8.97
N GLN A 629 29.82 11.26 -8.26
CA GLN A 629 30.56 12.51 -8.43
C GLN A 629 32.03 12.33 -8.05
N VAL A 630 32.90 13.04 -8.77
CA VAL A 630 34.34 13.11 -8.51
C VAL A 630 34.64 14.11 -7.39
N GLU A 631 33.83 15.15 -7.25
CA GLU A 631 33.88 16.10 -6.13
C GLU A 631 32.57 16.07 -5.35
N THR A 632 32.63 16.27 -4.03
CA THR A 632 31.43 16.37 -3.18
C THR A 632 31.32 17.76 -2.57
N LEU A 633 30.07 18.19 -2.36
CA LEU A 633 29.77 19.37 -1.54
C LEU A 633 29.91 19.07 -0.04
N ALA A 634 30.01 17.80 0.37
CA ALA A 634 30.10 17.33 1.75
C ALA A 634 28.89 17.72 2.62
N LEU A 635 27.71 17.83 2.02
CA LEU A 635 26.42 17.98 2.70
C LEU A 635 26.07 16.63 3.32
N GLY A 636 26.36 16.42 4.62
CA GLY A 636 26.34 15.11 5.29
C GLY A 636 25.13 14.23 4.94
N ALA A 637 25.38 12.98 4.51
CA ALA A 637 24.37 12.07 3.97
C ALA A 637 23.23 11.73 4.94
N GLU A 638 23.49 11.78 6.25
CA GLU A 638 22.48 11.53 7.30
C GLU A 638 21.76 12.81 7.78
N ALA A 639 22.10 13.98 7.24
CA ALA A 639 21.49 15.25 7.65
C ALA A 639 20.11 15.47 7.00
N SER A 640 19.17 16.03 7.78
CA SER A 640 17.85 16.44 7.29
C SER A 640 17.96 17.51 6.19
N TRP A 641 16.89 17.67 5.39
CA TRP A 641 16.77 18.74 4.39
C TRP A 641 17.20 20.10 4.96
N ALA A 642 16.68 20.45 6.14
CA ALA A 642 16.96 21.72 6.80
C ALA A 642 18.44 21.88 7.18
N GLY A 643 19.07 20.80 7.66
CA GLY A 643 20.48 20.79 8.03
C GLY A 643 21.40 20.90 6.82
N GLN A 644 21.12 20.17 5.74
CA GLN A 644 21.89 20.28 4.50
C GLN A 644 21.74 21.65 3.85
N ALA A 645 20.52 22.20 3.82
CA ALA A 645 20.29 23.54 3.29
C ALA A 645 21.05 24.60 4.10
N GLN A 646 21.00 24.52 5.44
CA GLN A 646 21.74 25.41 6.32
C GLN A 646 23.25 25.33 6.06
N HIS A 647 23.83 24.13 5.97
CA HIS A 647 25.25 23.93 5.66
C HIS A 647 25.61 24.55 4.29
N LEU A 648 24.82 24.28 3.25
CA LEU A 648 25.05 24.81 1.91
C LEU A 648 25.07 26.36 1.91
N ILE A 649 24.13 26.99 2.61
CA ILE A 649 23.99 28.45 2.70
C ILE A 649 25.11 29.08 3.55
N GLN A 650 25.40 28.52 4.72
CA GLN A 650 26.27 29.16 5.70
C GLN A 650 27.75 28.82 5.54
N GLU A 651 28.08 27.68 4.92
CA GLU A 651 29.47 27.21 4.81
C GLU A 651 29.92 27.09 3.35
N VAL A 652 29.20 26.31 2.53
CA VAL A 652 29.67 25.98 1.18
C VAL A 652 29.67 27.20 0.26
N LEU A 653 28.56 27.92 0.13
CA LEU A 653 28.48 29.08 -0.77
C LEU A 653 29.48 30.20 -0.39
N PRO A 654 29.63 30.58 0.89
CA PRO A 654 30.66 31.53 1.31
C PRO A 654 32.08 31.07 1.00
N GLN A 655 32.41 29.79 1.20
CA GLN A 655 33.72 29.23 0.84
C GLN A 655 34.00 29.32 -0.67
N GLU A 656 32.95 29.17 -1.50
CA GLU A 656 33.05 29.27 -2.95
C GLU A 656 33.01 30.73 -3.48
N GLY A 657 32.90 31.73 -2.59
CA GLY A 657 32.95 33.15 -2.94
C GLY A 657 31.60 33.79 -3.23
N PHE A 658 30.50 33.20 -2.74
CA PHE A 658 29.13 33.69 -2.90
C PHE A 658 28.50 34.02 -1.56
N GLU A 659 27.85 35.18 -1.49
CA GLU A 659 27.09 35.64 -0.32
C GLU A 659 25.59 35.38 -0.59
N PRO A 660 24.93 34.42 0.09
CA PRO A 660 23.49 34.21 -0.07
C PRO A 660 22.70 35.42 0.42
N VAL A 661 21.79 35.94 -0.41
CA VAL A 661 20.99 37.14 -0.12
C VAL A 661 19.52 36.81 0.06
N VAL A 662 18.93 36.07 -0.88
CA VAL A 662 17.52 35.66 -0.83
C VAL A 662 17.43 34.14 -0.96
N LEU A 663 16.64 33.54 -0.07
CA LEU A 663 16.43 32.10 0.02
C LEU A 663 14.97 31.80 -0.30
N SER A 664 14.70 30.69 -0.98
CA SER A 664 13.35 30.18 -1.15
C SER A 664 13.39 28.66 -1.21
N ARG A 665 12.21 28.04 -1.13
CA ARG A 665 12.01 26.61 -1.32
C ARG A 665 10.94 26.40 -2.37
N LEU A 666 11.20 25.56 -3.36
CA LEU A 666 10.26 25.30 -4.45
C LEU A 666 10.22 23.80 -4.78
N PRO A 667 9.07 23.28 -5.25
CA PRO A 667 9.03 21.96 -5.83
C PRO A 667 9.66 21.97 -7.22
N TYR A 668 10.64 21.11 -7.46
CA TYR A 668 11.17 20.85 -8.79
C TYR A 668 10.40 19.70 -9.43
N LEU A 669 9.58 20.03 -10.43
CA LEU A 669 8.62 19.13 -11.05
C LEU A 669 9.13 18.63 -12.40
N CYS A 670 8.94 17.33 -12.63
CA CYS A 670 9.23 16.66 -13.88
C CYS A 670 7.97 15.92 -14.32
N ALA A 671 7.47 16.17 -15.53
CA ALA A 671 6.37 15.36 -16.04
C ALA A 671 6.86 13.93 -16.26
N GLY A 672 6.09 12.96 -15.80
CA GLY A 672 6.56 11.57 -15.80
C GLY A 672 6.26 10.85 -17.12
N ASP A 673 6.25 9.53 -17.03
CA ASP A 673 6.10 8.63 -18.15
C ASP A 673 4.76 7.88 -18.12
N ALA A 674 4.64 6.79 -18.90
CA ALA A 674 3.46 5.95 -18.91
C ALA A 674 3.15 5.27 -17.57
N PHE A 675 4.09 5.26 -16.63
CA PHE A 675 3.99 4.58 -15.33
C PHE A 675 3.99 5.55 -14.14
N VAL A 676 4.60 6.73 -14.28
CA VAL A 676 4.70 7.75 -13.25
C VAL A 676 4.06 9.04 -13.78
N ALA A 677 3.07 9.61 -13.08
CA ALA A 677 2.41 10.82 -13.56
C ALA A 677 3.35 12.04 -13.57
N PHE A 678 4.14 12.20 -12.50
CA PHE A 678 5.19 13.20 -12.37
C PHE A 678 6.16 12.82 -11.25
N SER A 679 7.37 13.37 -11.32
CA SER A 679 8.37 13.32 -10.26
C SER A 679 8.53 14.71 -9.65
N GLU A 680 8.77 14.75 -8.35
CA GLU A 680 9.01 15.98 -7.60
C GLU A 680 10.24 15.78 -6.70
N LEU A 681 11.14 16.77 -6.75
CA LEU A 681 12.22 17.00 -5.80
C LEU A 681 11.98 18.30 -5.02
N ASP A 682 12.61 18.41 -3.86
CA ASP A 682 12.42 19.50 -2.91
C ASP A 682 13.62 20.44 -2.93
N ASP A 683 13.50 21.53 -3.68
CA ASP A 683 14.62 22.38 -4.04
C ASP A 683 14.83 23.53 -3.06
N LEU A 684 16.09 23.70 -2.69
CA LEU A 684 16.57 24.97 -2.15
C LEU A 684 16.87 25.92 -3.31
N ILE A 685 16.29 27.12 -3.27
CA ILE A 685 16.60 28.22 -4.18
C ILE A 685 17.42 29.25 -3.43
N VAL A 686 18.56 29.63 -4.00
CA VAL A 686 19.45 30.66 -3.45
C VAL A 686 19.77 31.68 -4.52
N LEU A 687 19.47 32.94 -4.25
CA LEU A 687 20.00 34.07 -4.99
C LEU A 687 21.16 34.65 -4.17
N ALA A 688 22.38 34.49 -4.69
CA ALA A 688 23.62 34.89 -4.02
C ALA A 688 24.38 35.96 -4.81
N ARG A 689 25.10 36.83 -4.12
CA ARG A 689 25.94 37.86 -4.71
C ARG A 689 27.39 37.40 -4.74
N LYS A 690 28.09 37.63 -5.86
CA LYS A 690 29.54 37.39 -5.94
C LYS A 690 30.30 38.40 -5.08
N MET A 691 31.17 37.90 -4.19
CA MET A 691 32.07 38.67 -3.32
C MET A 691 33.31 39.21 -4.04
#